data_AF-A0A919RCH8-F1
#
_entry.id   AF-A0A919RCH8-F1
#
_cell.length_a   1.000
_cell.length_b   1.000
_cell.length_c   1.000
_cell.angle_alpha   90.00
_cell.angle_beta   90.00
_cell.angle_gamma   90.00
#
_symmetry.space_group_name_H-M   'P 1'
#
loop_
_entity.id
_entity.type
_entity.pdbx_description
1 polymer ?
#
loop_
_entity_poly.entity_id
_entity_poly.type
_entity_poly.pdbx_seq_one_letter_code
_entity_poly.pdbx_strand_id
1 'polypeptide(L)'
;MNDPTMNEPGTFAISLLMINDWRIGTGTGIHGYVDRLVQRDTANGSGTQTAPIVPAKTLVGIWRDSCELAAHALDSGPVGVWHDWVTYLFGDQYKSVDGRALRPAALALDGPLRLPGRLPDLLSRTPQVAWATSFRKPGVALDPDTGTAKPDMLRFEEMARAGVTLCGSGRVEGFGALDAERRQVAYALLGAGAQLVERIGGKRRRGAGRCSMTLAGEGLGPEYTLPVIGEVPGPPSASPYPVAPHHVPVLDGVSTGWECVELVLTVRQPVMTAATVRGNVVEGANHIPGWCLMPEVARRLGGAAHALVRSGGLVVTSATPESTTGKRTLPVPRVFSHDKDDKHRAVQNTMVQPEKPHNTKPCREGFICPDGGPDIVIPGTTTLRMHNTVRDDVQRPTRDVGGVYIYRALDAGTVLRTEVRLRAGRLAAGWERKLAGRWRVGRSSKDDYGQIDVEVRPVSGASTPIGPAGDGVLRVWLLSDLLIRDERLRPSTAPADVARALHTALIKAGASHNLRLTPDISALGGNRTESWHRGWNLPRPTLYGMAAGSCLTFRVTKGTLTPAALAEVRKAGVGDRRAEGFGQVEFDHPLLLNPITTSSARATRKPIEKHTPALITPDEEGHTDARVFERAAWRTEIHRACESIAGDPRRRQDVIPPAVGSSQLNTLSEITRDLTPGRAESFLTWLTRPKAGRPDWPKNAVTSLRNLLLGPHRVWELLALPERELVVTGDGIEALRTELRAEAVRVLVDTCLTAHTRAVAAAHADERNAG
;
A
#
# COMPACT_ATOMS: atom_id res chain seq x y z
N MET A 1 -7.72 -13.25 -16.78
CA MET A 1 -6.29 -13.25 -17.21
C MET A 1 -5.55 -14.09 -16.19
N ASN A 2 -4.99 -15.24 -16.59
CA ASN A 2 -4.34 -16.18 -15.66
C ASN A 2 -3.15 -15.51 -14.97
N ASP A 3 -3.28 -15.20 -13.67
CA ASP A 3 -2.15 -14.75 -12.85
C ASP A 3 -1.16 -15.93 -12.75
N PRO A 4 0.07 -15.81 -13.26
CA PRO A 4 1.06 -16.89 -13.24
C PRO A 4 1.42 -17.37 -11.82
N THR A 5 0.98 -16.67 -10.76
CA THR A 5 1.14 -17.10 -9.36
C THR A 5 0.13 -18.16 -8.89
N MET A 6 -1.00 -18.37 -9.59
CA MET A 6 -2.01 -19.37 -9.20
C MET A 6 -1.64 -20.82 -9.56
N ASN A 7 -0.48 -21.03 -10.20
CA ASN A 7 0.02 -22.35 -10.59
C ASN A 7 1.07 -22.91 -9.61
N GLU A 8 1.42 -22.18 -8.54
CA GLU A 8 2.32 -22.70 -7.51
C GLU A 8 1.55 -23.59 -6.50
N PRO A 9 2.07 -24.78 -6.14
CA PRO A 9 1.44 -25.64 -5.13
C PRO A 9 1.28 -24.89 -3.81
N GLY A 10 0.08 -24.92 -3.24
CA GLY A 10 -0.22 -24.23 -1.98
C GLY A 10 -0.85 -22.85 -2.13
N THR A 11 -1.11 -22.40 -3.35
CA THR A 11 -1.79 -21.12 -3.64
C THR A 11 -3.30 -21.29 -3.79
N PHE A 12 -4.06 -20.29 -3.34
CA PHE A 12 -5.52 -20.29 -3.40
C PHE A 12 -6.07 -18.86 -3.45
N ALA A 13 -7.23 -18.70 -4.07
CA ALA A 13 -8.00 -17.47 -4.09
C ALA A 13 -8.88 -17.36 -2.83
N ILE A 14 -9.11 -16.11 -2.41
CA ILE A 14 -9.93 -15.74 -1.26
C ILE A 14 -11.00 -14.77 -1.77
N SER A 15 -12.27 -15.05 -1.46
CA SER A 15 -13.39 -14.15 -1.74
C SER A 15 -14.11 -13.84 -0.44
N LEU A 16 -14.35 -12.56 -0.19
CA LEU A 16 -15.03 -12.07 1.02
C LEU A 16 -16.23 -11.22 0.60
N LEU A 17 -17.42 -11.80 0.67
CA LEU A 17 -18.67 -11.09 0.38
C LEU A 17 -19.09 -10.26 1.60
N MET A 18 -19.25 -8.95 1.41
CA MET A 18 -19.75 -8.04 2.43
C MET A 18 -21.28 -8.01 2.39
N ILE A 19 -21.92 -8.73 3.31
CA ILE A 19 -23.38 -8.87 3.38
C ILE A 19 -24.03 -7.57 3.88
N ASN A 20 -23.37 -6.81 4.75
CA ASN A 20 -23.84 -5.51 5.19
C ASN A 20 -22.72 -4.46 5.22
N ASP A 21 -23.10 -3.21 5.50
CA ASP A 21 -22.16 -2.09 5.51
C ASP A 21 -21.09 -2.31 6.57
N TRP A 22 -19.87 -1.94 6.21
CA TRP A 22 -18.69 -2.34 6.95
C TRP A 22 -17.70 -1.21 7.11
N ARG A 23 -16.77 -1.38 8.03
CA ARG A 23 -15.77 -0.38 8.32
C ARG A 23 -14.53 -1.01 8.90
N ILE A 24 -13.40 -0.82 8.23
CA ILE A 24 -12.07 -1.01 8.80
C ILE A 24 -11.41 0.35 8.77
N GLY A 25 -11.13 0.90 9.94
CA GLY A 25 -10.78 2.31 10.06
C GLY A 25 -9.29 2.57 9.85
N THR A 26 -8.96 3.74 9.28
CA THR A 26 -7.57 4.23 9.23
C THR A 26 -7.03 4.65 10.60
N GLY A 27 -7.93 4.79 11.59
CA GLY A 27 -7.66 5.40 12.90
C GLY A 27 -7.57 6.93 12.85
N THR A 28 -7.84 7.55 11.70
CA THR A 28 -7.85 9.00 11.49
C THR A 28 -9.22 9.51 11.03
N GLY A 29 -9.42 10.82 11.12
CA GLY A 29 -10.56 11.56 10.59
C GLY A 29 -10.12 12.82 9.84
N ILE A 30 -11.07 13.49 9.19
CA ILE A 30 -10.91 14.83 8.61
C ILE A 30 -11.61 15.80 9.56
N HIS A 31 -10.83 16.68 10.18
CA HIS A 31 -11.33 17.65 11.16
C HIS A 31 -12.52 18.45 10.60
N GLY A 32 -13.61 18.53 11.35
CA GLY A 32 -14.83 19.25 10.96
C GLY A 32 -15.69 18.56 9.89
N TYR A 33 -15.30 17.37 9.40
CA TYR A 33 -16.02 16.68 8.32
C TYR A 33 -16.37 15.23 8.63
N VAL A 34 -15.40 14.42 9.07
CA VAL A 34 -15.62 13.01 9.43
C VAL A 34 -14.64 12.60 10.52
N ASP A 35 -15.14 12.03 11.61
CA ASP A 35 -14.28 11.65 12.75
C ASP A 35 -13.43 10.42 12.44
N ARG A 36 -13.91 9.59 11.51
CA ARG A 36 -13.45 8.22 11.33
C ARG A 36 -13.56 7.75 9.88
N LEU A 37 -12.42 7.65 9.22
CA LEU A 37 -12.31 7.20 7.83
C LEU A 37 -12.21 5.67 7.72
N VAL A 38 -12.60 5.15 6.55
CA VAL A 38 -12.38 3.76 6.12
C VAL A 38 -11.02 3.65 5.44
N GLN A 39 -10.37 2.50 5.59
CA GLN A 39 -9.12 2.19 4.94
C GLN A 39 -9.35 1.92 3.44
N ARG A 40 -8.57 2.60 2.60
CA ARG A 40 -8.71 2.57 1.14
C ARG A 40 -7.43 2.09 0.47
N ASP A 41 -7.57 1.72 -0.79
CA ASP A 41 -6.47 1.29 -1.63
C ASP A 41 -5.48 2.43 -1.90
N THR A 42 -4.19 2.14 -1.78
CA THR A 42 -3.09 3.08 -2.08
C THR A 42 -2.34 2.72 -3.35
N ALA A 43 -2.72 1.65 -4.07
CA ALA A 43 -2.01 1.16 -5.25
C ALA A 43 -2.00 2.15 -6.43
N ASN A 44 -3.04 2.99 -6.56
CA ASN A 44 -3.24 3.87 -7.73
C ASN A 44 -2.88 5.34 -7.48
N GLY A 45 -2.09 5.63 -6.46
CA GLY A 45 -1.56 6.97 -6.16
C GLY A 45 -2.33 7.74 -5.08
N SER A 46 -1.67 8.74 -4.50
CA SER A 46 -2.22 9.62 -3.47
C SER A 46 -2.93 10.82 -4.11
N GLY A 47 -4.24 10.98 -3.89
CA GLY A 47 -4.95 12.23 -4.25
C GLY A 47 -6.39 12.08 -4.73
N THR A 48 -6.87 10.87 -5.06
CA THR A 48 -8.27 10.60 -5.41
C THR A 48 -8.91 9.63 -4.42
N GLN A 49 -10.25 9.69 -4.29
CA GLN A 49 -11.01 8.72 -3.50
C GLN A 49 -10.84 7.33 -4.14
N THR A 50 -10.16 6.40 -3.48
CA THR A 50 -9.87 5.05 -3.99
C THR A 50 -10.75 4.00 -3.33
N ALA A 51 -10.90 2.80 -3.90
CA ALA A 51 -11.77 1.75 -3.35
C ALA A 51 -11.47 1.39 -1.87
N PRO A 52 -12.49 1.10 -1.03
CA PRO A 52 -12.28 0.57 0.31
C PRO A 52 -11.65 -0.84 0.24
N ILE A 53 -10.82 -1.19 1.23
CA ILE A 53 -10.09 -2.47 1.26
C ILE A 53 -10.25 -3.18 2.60
N VAL A 54 -10.09 -4.50 2.59
CA VAL A 54 -9.93 -5.30 3.81
C VAL A 54 -8.45 -5.66 3.97
N PRO A 55 -7.74 -5.08 4.97
CA PRO A 55 -6.33 -5.37 5.18
C PRO A 55 -6.09 -6.86 5.47
N ALA A 56 -5.05 -7.43 4.87
CA ALA A 56 -4.60 -8.80 5.09
C ALA A 56 -4.42 -9.07 6.58
N LYS A 57 -3.82 -8.12 7.32
CA LYS A 57 -3.58 -8.27 8.76
C LYS A 57 -4.89 -8.41 9.55
N THR A 58 -5.93 -7.67 9.14
CA THR A 58 -7.25 -7.76 9.79
C THR A 58 -7.88 -9.10 9.49
N LEU A 59 -7.83 -9.54 8.23
CA LEU A 59 -8.38 -10.82 7.83
C LEU A 59 -7.67 -11.99 8.50
N VAL A 60 -6.33 -12.02 8.49
CA VAL A 60 -5.51 -13.06 9.14
C VAL A 60 -5.82 -13.19 10.62
N GLY A 61 -6.03 -12.07 11.33
CA GLY A 61 -6.43 -12.11 12.73
C GLY A 61 -7.78 -12.78 12.93
N ILE A 62 -8.81 -12.32 12.22
CA ILE A 62 -10.17 -12.88 12.30
C ILE A 62 -10.21 -14.35 11.86
N TRP A 63 -9.46 -14.69 10.82
CA TRP A 63 -9.41 -16.04 10.30
C TRP A 63 -8.68 -16.98 11.24
N ARG A 64 -7.63 -16.50 11.92
CA ARG A 64 -6.99 -17.24 13.02
C ARG A 64 -7.98 -17.52 14.13
N ASP A 65 -8.69 -16.52 14.65
CA ASP A 65 -9.70 -16.70 15.71
C ASP A 65 -10.73 -17.78 15.31
N SER A 66 -11.12 -17.78 14.03
CA SER A 66 -12.08 -18.74 13.48
C SER A 66 -11.48 -20.15 13.33
N CYS A 67 -10.20 -20.26 12.97
CA CYS A 67 -9.46 -21.53 12.97
C CYS A 67 -9.23 -22.07 14.39
N GLU A 68 -9.00 -21.20 15.38
CA GLU A 68 -8.90 -21.57 16.79
C GLU A 68 -10.23 -22.12 17.30
N LEU A 69 -11.36 -21.51 16.91
CA LEU A 69 -12.69 -22.06 17.20
C LEU A 69 -12.93 -23.43 16.55
N ALA A 70 -12.53 -23.59 15.27
CA ALA A 70 -12.60 -24.88 14.59
C ALA A 70 -11.73 -25.93 15.29
N ALA A 71 -10.48 -25.58 15.62
CA ALA A 71 -9.55 -26.47 16.33
C ALA A 71 -10.09 -26.87 17.70
N HIS A 72 -10.72 -25.95 18.43
CA HIS A 72 -11.37 -26.25 19.70
C HIS A 72 -12.44 -27.34 19.58
N ALA A 73 -13.28 -27.26 18.55
CA ALA A 73 -14.30 -28.27 18.27
C ALA A 73 -13.67 -29.61 17.84
N LEU A 74 -12.64 -29.57 16.99
CA LEU A 74 -11.99 -30.77 16.44
C LEU A 74 -11.11 -31.52 17.44
N ASP A 75 -10.40 -30.79 18.31
CA ASP A 75 -9.59 -31.36 19.39
C ASP A 75 -10.43 -31.71 20.63
N SER A 76 -11.72 -31.34 20.66
CA SER A 76 -12.57 -31.45 21.85
C SER A 76 -11.99 -30.76 23.09
N GLY A 77 -11.28 -29.64 22.90
CA GLY A 77 -10.57 -28.95 23.96
C GLY A 77 -9.63 -27.84 23.45
N PRO A 78 -8.96 -27.10 24.36
CA PRO A 78 -8.10 -25.97 24.01
C PRO A 78 -6.68 -26.36 23.56
N VAL A 79 -6.38 -27.65 23.46
CA VAL A 79 -5.07 -28.20 23.09
C VAL A 79 -5.27 -29.49 22.30
N GLY A 80 -4.44 -29.69 21.28
CA GLY A 80 -4.43 -30.88 20.44
C GLY A 80 -3.75 -30.63 19.11
N VAL A 81 -3.81 -31.63 18.22
CA VAL A 81 -3.10 -31.60 16.94
C VAL A 81 -3.61 -30.49 16.02
N TRP A 82 -4.90 -30.14 16.10
CA TRP A 82 -5.45 -29.03 15.31
C TRP A 82 -4.94 -27.67 15.81
N HIS A 83 -4.75 -27.49 17.13
CA HIS A 83 -4.08 -26.29 17.67
C HIS A 83 -2.61 -26.20 17.24
N ASP A 84 -1.90 -27.33 17.13
CA ASP A 84 -0.54 -27.35 16.57
C ASP A 84 -0.52 -26.88 15.11
N TRP A 85 -1.54 -27.28 14.32
CA TRP A 85 -1.72 -26.81 12.94
C TRP A 85 -2.08 -25.32 12.86
N VAL A 86 -2.93 -24.79 13.75
CA VAL A 86 -3.17 -23.34 13.86
C VAL A 86 -1.85 -22.61 14.07
N THR A 87 -1.03 -23.12 14.98
CA THR A 87 0.28 -22.55 15.30
C THR A 87 1.25 -22.61 14.12
N TYR A 88 1.26 -23.72 13.37
CA TYR A 88 2.06 -23.83 12.15
C TYR A 88 1.64 -22.83 11.07
N LEU A 89 0.34 -22.73 10.80
CA LEU A 89 -0.18 -21.88 9.74
C LEU A 89 -0.09 -20.40 10.10
N PHE A 90 -0.52 -20.00 11.29
CA PHE A 90 -0.61 -18.59 11.68
C PHE A 90 0.60 -18.07 12.48
N GLY A 91 1.49 -18.96 12.91
CA GLY A 91 2.64 -18.67 13.78
C GLY A 91 2.26 -18.58 15.26
N ASP A 92 3.26 -18.50 16.15
CA ASP A 92 3.01 -18.33 17.58
C ASP A 92 2.44 -16.94 17.92
N GLN A 93 1.56 -16.89 18.93
CA GLN A 93 1.15 -15.61 19.55
C GLN A 93 2.25 -15.12 20.52
N TYR A 94 2.29 -13.82 20.80
CA TYR A 94 3.39 -13.18 21.52
C TYR A 94 3.68 -13.81 22.91
N LYS A 95 4.98 -13.89 23.22
CA LYS A 95 5.63 -14.52 24.39
C LYS A 95 5.74 -16.04 24.29
N SER A 96 6.97 -16.51 24.14
CA SER A 96 7.32 -17.88 24.46
C SER A 96 7.25 -18.03 25.98
N VAL A 97 6.31 -18.84 26.47
CA VAL A 97 6.19 -19.13 27.91
C VAL A 97 7.43 -19.90 28.41
N ASP A 98 8.15 -20.58 27.50
CA ASP A 98 9.20 -21.55 27.83
C ASP A 98 10.59 -21.23 27.21
N GLY A 99 10.82 -20.00 26.74
CA GLY A 99 12.10 -19.63 26.10
C GLY A 99 12.38 -20.28 24.74
N ARG A 100 11.45 -21.11 24.22
CA ARG A 100 11.48 -21.67 22.86
C ARG A 100 11.33 -20.55 21.82
N ALA A 101 12.10 -20.62 20.72
CA ALA A 101 11.97 -19.64 19.64
C ALA A 101 10.57 -19.68 19.03
N LEU A 102 9.93 -18.50 18.87
CA LEU A 102 8.61 -18.38 18.26
C LEU A 102 8.64 -18.89 16.81
N ARG A 103 7.66 -19.71 16.46
CA ARG A 103 7.48 -20.25 15.13
C ARG A 103 6.92 -19.19 14.17
N PRO A 104 7.54 -18.96 13.00
CA PRO A 104 6.97 -18.10 11.99
C PRO A 104 5.78 -18.77 11.29
N ALA A 105 4.82 -17.95 10.83
CA ALA A 105 3.65 -18.42 10.09
C ALA A 105 4.02 -19.04 8.74
N ALA A 106 3.39 -20.16 8.40
CA ALA A 106 3.42 -20.74 7.05
C ALA A 106 2.42 -20.05 6.10
N LEU A 107 1.28 -19.56 6.61
CA LEU A 107 0.30 -18.82 5.82
C LEU A 107 0.80 -17.40 5.51
N ALA A 108 0.71 -17.01 4.24
CA ALA A 108 0.95 -15.65 3.77
C ALA A 108 -0.15 -15.21 2.81
N LEU A 109 -0.63 -13.97 2.92
CA LEU A 109 -1.59 -13.38 2.00
C LEU A 109 -0.87 -12.46 1.02
N ASP A 110 -1.35 -12.38 -0.22
CA ASP A 110 -0.77 -11.52 -1.26
C ASP A 110 -1.21 -10.06 -1.19
N GLY A 111 -1.69 -9.64 -0.02
CA GLY A 111 -2.05 -8.26 0.29
C GLY A 111 -3.47 -8.10 0.80
N PRO A 112 -3.94 -6.84 0.89
CA PRO A 112 -5.33 -6.58 1.26
C PRO A 112 -6.27 -7.16 0.21
N LEU A 113 -7.45 -7.57 0.64
CA LEU A 113 -8.53 -7.92 -0.27
C LEU A 113 -9.10 -6.64 -0.92
N ARG A 114 -9.34 -6.71 -2.22
CA ARG A 114 -9.69 -5.57 -3.09
C ARG A 114 -10.95 -5.86 -3.89
N LEU A 115 -11.57 -4.81 -4.44
CA LEU A 115 -12.61 -5.03 -5.42
C LEU A 115 -12.06 -5.78 -6.65
N PRO A 116 -12.85 -6.65 -7.27
CA PRO A 116 -12.42 -7.53 -8.34
C PRO A 116 -12.05 -6.81 -9.64
N GLY A 117 -11.31 -7.53 -10.48
CA GLY A 117 -10.95 -7.09 -11.83
C GLY A 117 -10.30 -5.71 -11.88
N ARG A 118 -10.70 -4.91 -12.87
CA ARG A 118 -10.21 -3.54 -13.09
C ARG A 118 -11.08 -2.45 -12.44
N LEU A 119 -12.01 -2.83 -11.56
CA LEU A 119 -12.90 -1.87 -10.90
C LEU A 119 -12.14 -0.84 -10.05
N PRO A 120 -11.13 -1.18 -9.22
CA PRO A 120 -10.34 -0.19 -8.48
C PRO A 120 -9.70 0.88 -9.39
N ASP A 121 -9.20 0.49 -10.55
CA ASP A 121 -8.56 1.38 -11.51
C ASP A 121 -9.57 2.35 -12.14
N LEU A 122 -10.76 1.86 -12.50
CA LEU A 122 -11.84 2.69 -13.02
C LEU A 122 -12.35 3.68 -11.98
N LEU A 123 -12.56 3.24 -10.73
CA LEU A 123 -12.97 4.11 -9.64
C LEU A 123 -11.96 5.24 -9.41
N SER A 124 -10.66 4.98 -9.51
CA SER A 124 -9.63 6.02 -9.37
C SER A 124 -9.74 7.14 -10.40
N ARG A 125 -10.44 6.90 -11.52
CA ARG A 125 -10.65 7.81 -12.65
C ARG A 125 -12.07 8.37 -12.76
N THR A 126 -13.02 7.83 -12.00
CA THR A 126 -14.44 8.25 -11.99
C THR A 126 -14.84 8.68 -10.58
N PRO A 127 -14.54 9.93 -10.17
CA PRO A 127 -14.69 10.38 -8.79
C PRO A 127 -16.09 10.20 -8.23
N GLN A 128 -17.15 10.48 -8.99
CA GLN A 128 -18.53 10.40 -8.53
C GLN A 128 -18.91 8.98 -8.07
N VAL A 129 -18.51 7.97 -8.84
CA VAL A 129 -18.73 6.55 -8.48
C VAL A 129 -17.81 6.16 -7.33
N ALA A 130 -16.56 6.64 -7.29
CA ALA A 130 -15.65 6.37 -6.19
C ALA A 130 -16.14 6.93 -4.85
N TRP A 131 -16.71 8.14 -4.83
CA TRP A 131 -17.34 8.73 -3.65
C TRP A 131 -18.52 7.86 -3.17
N ALA A 132 -19.24 7.24 -4.09
CA ALA A 132 -20.36 6.36 -3.78
C ALA A 132 -19.94 5.00 -3.18
N THR A 133 -18.65 4.66 -3.15
CA THR A 133 -18.17 3.44 -2.46
C THR A 133 -18.37 3.46 -0.94
N SER A 134 -18.53 4.65 -0.37
CA SER A 134 -18.81 4.85 1.05
C SER A 134 -19.95 5.84 1.27
N PHE A 135 -20.37 5.94 2.52
CA PHE A 135 -21.27 6.98 2.99
C PHE A 135 -20.92 7.39 4.42
N ARG A 136 -21.47 8.52 4.86
CA ARG A 136 -21.29 9.01 6.22
C ARG A 136 -22.49 8.57 7.06
N LYS A 137 -22.21 7.88 8.16
CA LYS A 137 -23.19 7.48 9.16
C LYS A 137 -23.05 8.38 10.38
N PRO A 138 -24.06 9.20 10.72
CA PRO A 138 -24.08 9.90 11.99
C PRO A 138 -24.24 8.90 13.15
N GLY A 139 -23.62 9.21 14.27
CA GLY A 139 -23.76 8.46 15.51
C GLY A 139 -23.75 9.40 16.70
N VAL A 140 -24.35 8.96 17.79
CA VAL A 140 -24.38 9.66 19.08
C VAL A 140 -23.97 8.71 20.20
N ALA A 141 -23.65 9.25 21.37
CA ALA A 141 -23.60 8.48 22.61
C ALA A 141 -24.97 8.58 23.29
N LEU A 142 -25.50 7.46 23.80
CA LEU A 142 -26.72 7.46 24.59
C LEU A 142 -26.38 7.66 26.05
N ASP A 143 -27.19 8.47 26.72
CA ASP A 143 -27.17 8.60 28.16
C ASP A 143 -27.84 7.37 28.81
N PRO A 144 -27.15 6.65 29.71
CA PRO A 144 -27.71 5.44 30.31
C PRO A 144 -28.88 5.75 31.26
N ASP A 145 -28.94 6.95 31.84
CA ASP A 145 -29.94 7.31 32.85
C ASP A 145 -31.21 7.83 32.17
N THR A 146 -31.08 8.65 31.11
CA THR A 146 -32.23 9.27 30.43
C THR A 146 -32.65 8.56 29.15
N GLY A 147 -31.78 7.73 28.56
CA GLY A 147 -32.00 7.10 27.26
C GLY A 147 -31.91 8.06 26.06
N THR A 148 -31.59 9.33 26.28
CA THR A 148 -31.48 10.34 25.21
C THR A 148 -30.05 10.46 24.67
N ALA A 149 -29.87 11.18 23.57
CA ALA A 149 -28.53 11.48 23.05
C ALA A 149 -27.81 12.45 23.99
N LYS A 150 -26.57 12.11 24.38
CA LYS A 150 -25.73 13.00 25.17
C LYS A 150 -25.41 14.28 24.40
N PRO A 151 -25.44 15.46 25.05
CA PRO A 151 -24.98 16.72 24.44
C PRO A 151 -23.55 16.59 23.90
N ASP A 152 -23.25 17.27 22.78
CA ASP A 152 -21.93 17.36 22.16
C ASP A 152 -21.23 16.03 21.82
N MET A 153 -22.02 14.97 21.60
CA MET A 153 -21.52 13.63 21.27
C MET A 153 -21.90 13.16 19.85
N LEU A 154 -22.28 14.09 18.97
CA LEU A 154 -22.49 13.80 17.55
C LEU A 154 -21.14 13.50 16.88
N ARG A 155 -21.12 12.42 16.11
CA ARG A 155 -19.94 11.99 15.34
C ARG A 155 -20.35 11.41 14.00
N PHE A 156 -19.49 11.56 13.01
CA PHE A 156 -19.66 11.00 11.67
C PHE A 156 -18.62 9.93 11.42
N GLU A 157 -19.10 8.73 11.06
CA GLU A 157 -18.24 7.64 10.65
C GLU A 157 -18.44 7.37 9.17
N GLU A 158 -17.34 7.19 8.45
CA GLU A 158 -17.39 6.65 7.10
C GLU A 158 -17.65 5.14 7.17
N MET A 159 -18.58 4.66 6.34
CA MET A 159 -18.96 3.26 6.18
C MET A 159 -18.81 2.87 4.71
N ALA A 160 -18.14 1.77 4.43
CA ALA A 160 -18.11 1.17 3.10
C ALA A 160 -19.42 0.39 2.85
N ARG A 161 -19.89 0.44 1.61
CA ARG A 161 -21.17 -0.18 1.22
C ARG A 161 -21.10 -1.70 1.18
N ALA A 162 -22.21 -2.32 1.55
CA ALA A 162 -22.49 -3.74 1.39
C ALA A 162 -22.68 -4.18 -0.07
N GLY A 163 -22.86 -5.48 -0.28
CA GLY A 163 -23.25 -6.07 -1.56
C GLY A 163 -22.10 -6.25 -2.54
N VAL A 164 -20.87 -6.18 -2.05
CA VAL A 164 -19.65 -6.30 -2.86
C VAL A 164 -18.76 -7.42 -2.33
N THR A 165 -18.05 -8.06 -3.23
CA THR A 165 -17.06 -9.09 -2.94
C THR A 165 -15.67 -8.47 -3.01
N LEU A 166 -14.86 -8.69 -1.97
CA LEU A 166 -13.45 -8.35 -2.00
C LEU A 166 -12.64 -9.62 -2.24
N CYS A 167 -11.76 -9.57 -3.23
CA CYS A 167 -10.95 -10.68 -3.70
C CYS A 167 -9.49 -10.51 -3.28
N GLY A 168 -8.81 -11.62 -3.04
CA GLY A 168 -7.38 -11.69 -2.79
C GLY A 168 -6.86 -13.10 -3.01
N SER A 169 -5.58 -13.32 -2.71
CA SER A 169 -4.97 -14.65 -2.75
C SER A 169 -4.13 -14.91 -1.52
N GLY A 170 -3.99 -16.18 -1.17
CA GLY A 170 -3.16 -16.67 -0.09
C GLY A 170 -2.32 -17.84 -0.55
N ARG A 171 -1.28 -18.13 0.24
CA ARG A 171 -0.44 -19.30 0.04
C ARG A 171 0.08 -19.88 1.34
N VAL A 172 0.39 -21.17 1.31
CA VAL A 172 1.10 -21.87 2.38
C VAL A 172 2.57 -22.06 1.98
N GLU A 173 3.48 -21.39 2.68
CA GLU A 173 4.92 -21.52 2.47
C GLU A 173 5.39 -22.95 2.75
N GLY A 174 6.12 -23.53 1.79
CA GLY A 174 6.62 -24.90 1.90
C GLY A 174 5.56 -25.98 1.67
N PHE A 175 4.37 -25.64 1.15
CA PHE A 175 3.29 -26.59 0.90
C PHE A 175 3.71 -27.78 0.02
N GLY A 176 4.51 -27.53 -1.02
CA GLY A 176 5.04 -28.59 -1.89
C GLY A 176 5.96 -29.60 -1.18
N ALA A 177 6.52 -29.26 -0.02
CA ALA A 177 7.34 -30.16 0.80
C ALA A 177 6.50 -30.99 1.79
N LEU A 178 5.22 -30.68 1.96
CA LEU A 178 4.29 -31.49 2.75
C LEU A 178 3.89 -32.75 1.96
N ASP A 179 3.67 -33.86 2.65
CA ASP A 179 3.01 -35.05 2.09
C ASP A 179 1.50 -34.80 1.85
N ALA A 180 0.84 -35.73 1.15
CA ALA A 180 -0.57 -35.55 0.75
C ALA A 180 -1.52 -35.39 1.94
N GLU A 181 -1.32 -36.16 3.02
CA GLU A 181 -2.15 -36.11 4.22
C GLU A 181 -2.00 -34.77 4.95
N ARG A 182 -0.77 -34.29 5.15
CA ARG A 182 -0.50 -32.99 5.76
C ARG A 182 -1.03 -31.82 4.93
N ARG A 183 -0.99 -31.92 3.59
CA ARG A 183 -1.62 -30.93 2.70
C ARG A 183 -3.13 -30.87 2.91
N GLN A 184 -3.78 -32.04 3.01
CA GLN A 184 -5.21 -32.14 3.26
C GLN A 184 -5.60 -31.57 4.62
N VAL A 185 -4.84 -31.86 5.68
CA VAL A 185 -5.07 -31.31 7.02
C VAL A 185 -4.93 -29.79 7.05
N ALA A 186 -3.89 -29.25 6.42
CA ALA A 186 -3.68 -27.80 6.34
C ALA A 186 -4.86 -27.09 5.68
N TYR A 187 -5.33 -27.61 4.53
CA TYR A 187 -6.49 -27.07 3.84
C TYR A 187 -7.81 -27.32 4.57
N ALA A 188 -7.91 -28.41 5.33
CA ALA A 188 -9.06 -28.70 6.18
C ALA A 188 -9.28 -27.66 7.26
N LEU A 189 -8.22 -27.30 7.97
CA LEU A 189 -8.29 -26.26 8.97
C LEU A 189 -8.58 -24.88 8.35
N LEU A 190 -7.91 -24.53 7.25
CA LEU A 190 -8.11 -23.25 6.56
C LEU A 190 -9.54 -23.11 6.03
N GLY A 191 -10.07 -24.14 5.38
CA GLY A 191 -11.43 -24.17 4.84
C GLY A 191 -12.50 -24.10 5.92
N ALA A 192 -12.37 -24.89 7.00
CA ALA A 192 -13.29 -24.84 8.13
C ALA A 192 -13.27 -23.47 8.82
N GLY A 193 -12.08 -22.94 9.09
CA GLY A 193 -11.93 -21.60 9.66
C GLY A 193 -12.50 -20.51 8.75
N ALA A 194 -12.46 -20.68 7.43
CA ALA A 194 -13.02 -19.70 6.50
C ALA A 194 -14.56 -19.64 6.57
N GLN A 195 -15.22 -20.78 6.65
CA GLN A 195 -16.68 -20.88 6.80
C GLN A 195 -17.18 -20.25 8.11
N LEU A 196 -16.35 -20.23 9.15
CA LEU A 196 -16.66 -19.62 10.45
C LEU A 196 -16.45 -18.10 10.49
N VAL A 197 -15.91 -17.48 9.43
CA VAL A 197 -15.76 -16.02 9.34
C VAL A 197 -17.10 -15.36 8.99
N GLU A 198 -17.83 -14.91 10.02
CA GLU A 198 -19.14 -14.26 9.84
C GLU A 198 -19.10 -12.73 9.89
N ARG A 199 -18.06 -12.15 10.49
CA ARG A 199 -17.96 -10.69 10.68
C ARG A 199 -16.53 -10.18 10.67
N ILE A 200 -16.33 -9.02 10.05
CA ILE A 200 -15.03 -8.34 9.97
C ILE A 200 -15.12 -6.84 10.28
N GLY A 201 -14.03 -6.29 10.81
CA GLY A 201 -13.86 -4.86 11.02
C GLY A 201 -14.44 -4.30 12.32
N GLY A 202 -14.45 -2.97 12.39
CA GLY A 202 -14.85 -2.22 13.58
C GLY A 202 -16.34 -2.37 13.87
N LYS A 203 -16.69 -2.41 15.16
CA LYS A 203 -18.08 -2.58 15.62
C LYS A 203 -18.77 -3.85 15.09
N ARG A 204 -18.01 -4.92 14.79
CA ARG A 204 -18.54 -6.25 14.42
C ARG A 204 -19.67 -6.75 15.33
N ARG A 205 -19.61 -6.46 16.63
CA ARG A 205 -20.63 -6.86 17.63
C ARG A 205 -21.86 -5.93 17.68
N ARG A 206 -21.84 -4.77 17.02
CA ARG A 206 -22.95 -3.80 16.97
C ARG A 206 -23.68 -3.78 15.62
N GLY A 207 -23.56 -4.87 14.86
CA GLY A 207 -24.31 -5.11 13.63
C GLY A 207 -23.63 -4.69 12.32
N ALA A 208 -22.44 -4.09 12.34
CA ALA A 208 -21.69 -3.78 11.11
C ALA A 208 -20.74 -4.92 10.71
N GLY A 209 -20.38 -4.99 9.43
CA GLY A 209 -19.33 -5.87 8.91
C GLY A 209 -19.67 -7.35 8.83
N ARG A 210 -20.94 -7.74 8.71
CA ARG A 210 -21.35 -9.12 8.42
C ARG A 210 -20.81 -9.52 7.05
N CYS A 211 -20.16 -10.66 6.96
CA CYS A 211 -19.53 -11.16 5.76
C CYS A 211 -19.58 -12.69 5.67
N SER A 212 -19.23 -13.24 4.51
CA SER A 212 -18.95 -14.66 4.31
C SER A 212 -17.66 -14.79 3.51
N MET A 213 -16.79 -15.72 3.91
CA MET A 213 -15.52 -15.96 3.24
C MET A 213 -15.48 -17.33 2.58
N THR A 214 -14.99 -17.39 1.35
CA THR A 214 -14.78 -18.63 0.60
C THR A 214 -13.36 -18.70 0.06
N LEU A 215 -12.86 -19.93 -0.09
CA LEU A 215 -11.56 -20.23 -0.69
C LEU A 215 -11.75 -21.01 -1.99
N ALA A 216 -10.89 -20.78 -2.98
CA ALA A 216 -10.90 -21.53 -4.22
C ALA A 216 -9.48 -21.88 -4.68
N GLY A 217 -9.23 -23.14 -5.01
CA GLY A 217 -7.92 -23.63 -5.45
C GLY A 217 -7.91 -25.15 -5.56
N GLU A 218 -6.76 -25.73 -5.90
CA GLU A 218 -6.63 -27.19 -5.89
C GLU A 218 -6.91 -27.73 -4.46
N GLY A 219 -7.93 -28.58 -4.30
CA GLY A 219 -8.34 -29.11 -2.98
C GLY A 219 -9.14 -28.14 -2.10
N LEU A 220 -9.51 -26.96 -2.59
CA LEU A 220 -10.36 -25.97 -1.91
C LEU A 220 -11.51 -25.53 -2.83
N GLY A 221 -12.73 -25.57 -2.32
CA GLY A 221 -13.94 -25.15 -3.05
C GLY A 221 -14.77 -24.14 -2.26
N PRO A 222 -15.59 -23.32 -2.95
CA PRO A 222 -16.48 -22.37 -2.31
C PRO A 222 -17.50 -23.03 -1.39
N GLU A 223 -17.98 -24.21 -1.78
CA GLU A 223 -18.72 -25.13 -0.91
C GLU A 223 -17.71 -26.06 -0.24
N TYR A 224 -17.26 -25.67 0.95
CA TYR A 224 -16.25 -26.43 1.69
C TYR A 224 -16.90 -27.37 2.69
N THR A 225 -16.67 -28.67 2.55
CA THR A 225 -17.01 -29.67 3.58
C THR A 225 -15.73 -30.20 4.18
N LEU A 226 -15.66 -30.24 5.51
CA LEU A 226 -14.51 -30.82 6.21
C LEU A 226 -14.39 -32.30 5.82
N PRO A 227 -13.26 -32.74 5.24
CA PRO A 227 -13.09 -34.13 4.86
C PRO A 227 -13.02 -35.02 6.09
N VAL A 228 -13.49 -36.26 5.95
CA VAL A 228 -13.26 -37.30 6.96
C VAL A 228 -11.77 -37.65 6.92
N ILE A 229 -11.03 -37.19 7.92
CA ILE A 229 -9.61 -37.51 8.10
C ILE A 229 -9.56 -38.53 9.24
N GLY A 230 -8.89 -39.65 9.00
CA GLY A 230 -8.69 -40.71 10.00
C GLY A 230 -7.74 -40.22 11.11
N GLU A 231 -6.49 -40.67 11.06
CA GLU A 231 -5.45 -40.13 11.94
C GLU A 231 -4.94 -38.80 11.38
N VAL A 232 -4.93 -37.75 12.20
CA VAL A 232 -4.47 -36.43 11.80
C VAL A 232 -2.96 -36.32 12.08
N PRO A 233 -2.08 -36.31 11.05
CA PRO A 233 -0.65 -36.16 11.27
C PRO A 233 -0.34 -34.78 11.84
N GLY A 234 0.60 -34.72 12.79
CA GLY A 234 1.13 -33.46 13.29
C GLY A 234 1.84 -32.63 12.21
N PRO A 235 1.88 -31.29 12.36
CA PRO A 235 2.60 -30.43 11.43
C PRO A 235 4.11 -30.73 11.44
N PRO A 236 4.86 -30.38 10.38
CA PRO A 236 6.30 -30.57 10.36
C PRO A 236 6.97 -29.93 11.58
N SER A 237 8.04 -30.52 12.11
CA SER A 237 8.80 -29.92 13.23
C SER A 237 9.78 -28.83 12.77
N ALA A 238 10.19 -28.88 11.50
CA ALA A 238 11.11 -27.93 10.92
C ALA A 238 10.48 -26.54 10.75
N SER A 239 11.31 -25.50 10.89
CA SER A 239 10.93 -24.14 10.48
C SER A 239 10.56 -24.15 9.00
N PRO A 240 9.47 -23.47 8.57
CA PRO A 240 9.16 -23.30 7.16
C PRO A 240 10.27 -22.56 6.39
N TYR A 241 11.21 -21.95 7.10
CA TYR A 241 12.43 -21.35 6.56
C TYR A 241 13.67 -22.11 7.08
N PRO A 242 14.05 -23.25 6.47
CA PRO A 242 15.24 -23.98 6.89
C PRO A 242 16.52 -23.21 6.52
N VAL A 243 17.41 -22.99 7.49
CA VAL A 243 18.78 -22.52 7.24
C VAL A 243 19.68 -23.75 7.29
N ALA A 244 19.99 -24.34 6.14
CA ALA A 244 20.83 -25.53 6.12
C ALA A 244 22.31 -25.15 6.39
N PRO A 245 22.95 -25.68 7.44
CA PRO A 245 24.36 -25.45 7.71
C PRO A 245 25.20 -26.47 6.91
N HIS A 246 25.06 -26.50 5.59
CA HIS A 246 25.92 -27.35 4.78
C HIS A 246 27.08 -26.54 4.23
N HIS A 247 28.30 -27.06 4.43
CA HIS A 247 29.49 -26.62 3.70
C HIS A 247 29.32 -27.03 2.24
N VAL A 248 28.64 -26.20 1.46
CA VAL A 248 28.51 -26.42 0.02
C VAL A 248 29.79 -25.94 -0.64
N PRO A 249 30.51 -26.80 -1.39
CA PRO A 249 31.69 -26.38 -2.13
C PRO A 249 31.31 -25.28 -3.12
N VAL A 250 32.07 -24.19 -3.09
CA VAL A 250 32.00 -23.12 -4.10
C VAL A 250 32.86 -23.57 -5.27
N LEU A 251 32.44 -23.28 -6.51
CA LEU A 251 33.28 -23.57 -7.68
C LEU A 251 34.67 -22.90 -7.53
N ASP A 252 35.72 -23.64 -7.89
CA ASP A 252 37.07 -23.11 -8.00
C ASP A 252 37.17 -22.23 -9.24
N GLY A 253 36.90 -20.94 -9.06
CA GLY A 253 37.06 -19.93 -10.09
C GLY A 253 38.52 -19.54 -10.27
N VAL A 254 39.02 -19.64 -11.51
CA VAL A 254 40.35 -19.16 -11.94
C VAL A 254 40.37 -17.62 -12.11
N SER A 255 39.19 -16.99 -12.18
CA SER A 255 39.03 -15.56 -12.45
C SER A 255 39.06 -14.70 -11.17
N THR A 256 39.79 -13.59 -11.22
CA THR A 256 39.88 -12.58 -10.14
C THR A 256 38.83 -11.47 -10.24
N GLY A 257 37.97 -11.49 -11.27
CA GLY A 257 37.00 -10.42 -11.57
C GLY A 257 35.67 -10.48 -10.82
N TRP A 258 34.78 -9.55 -11.16
CA TRP A 258 33.41 -9.47 -10.65
C TRP A 258 32.38 -9.59 -11.78
N GLU A 259 31.42 -10.49 -11.62
CA GLU A 259 30.17 -10.52 -12.38
C GLU A 259 29.15 -9.63 -11.65
N CYS A 260 28.56 -8.67 -12.34
CA CYS A 260 27.65 -7.70 -11.73
C CYS A 260 26.34 -7.65 -12.50
N VAL A 261 25.23 -7.56 -11.77
CA VAL A 261 23.90 -7.41 -12.36
C VAL A 261 23.13 -6.31 -11.64
N GLU A 262 22.35 -5.54 -12.38
CA GLU A 262 21.42 -4.57 -11.82
C GLU A 262 20.05 -5.23 -11.63
N LEU A 263 19.43 -4.97 -10.49
CA LEU A 263 18.04 -5.33 -10.24
C LEU A 263 17.20 -4.06 -10.18
N VAL A 264 16.08 -4.06 -10.91
CA VAL A 264 15.03 -3.04 -10.84
C VAL A 264 13.89 -3.61 -10.01
N LEU A 265 13.61 -2.97 -8.88
CA LEU A 265 12.61 -3.40 -7.90
C LEU A 265 11.41 -2.47 -8.00
N THR A 266 10.26 -2.99 -8.41
CA THR A 266 9.00 -2.26 -8.39
C THR A 266 8.23 -2.64 -7.13
N VAL A 267 8.01 -1.67 -6.24
CA VAL A 267 7.28 -1.89 -4.99
C VAL A 267 5.80 -2.10 -5.28
N ARG A 268 5.27 -3.28 -4.99
CA ARG A 268 3.85 -3.63 -5.22
C ARG A 268 2.99 -3.33 -4.00
N GLN A 269 3.53 -3.58 -2.82
CA GLN A 269 2.92 -3.27 -1.53
C GLN A 269 3.87 -2.41 -0.72
N PRO A 270 3.38 -1.58 0.21
CA PRO A 270 4.28 -0.77 1.02
C PRO A 270 5.36 -1.61 1.69
N VAL A 271 6.62 -1.14 1.68
CA VAL A 271 7.76 -1.89 2.23
C VAL A 271 8.25 -1.24 3.52
N MET A 272 8.36 -2.04 4.57
CA MET A 272 8.87 -1.60 5.88
C MET A 272 10.25 -2.20 6.14
N THR A 273 11.31 -1.45 5.86
CA THR A 273 12.71 -1.88 6.00
C THR A 273 13.46 -0.96 6.96
N ALA A 274 14.51 -1.48 7.63
CA ALA A 274 15.31 -0.72 8.61
C ALA A 274 14.47 0.09 9.62
N ALA A 275 13.40 -0.52 10.12
CA ALA A 275 12.40 0.16 10.92
C ALA A 275 12.98 0.70 12.23
N THR A 276 12.83 2.00 12.47
CA THR A 276 13.14 2.63 13.76
C THR A 276 11.85 2.97 14.50
N VAL A 277 11.84 2.83 15.81
CA VAL A 277 10.65 3.12 16.64
C VAL A 277 10.84 4.48 17.32
N ARG A 278 9.92 5.41 17.06
CA ARG A 278 9.84 6.73 17.69
C ARG A 278 8.47 6.89 18.33
N GLY A 279 8.39 6.73 19.64
CA GLY A 279 7.11 6.68 20.36
C GLY A 279 6.26 5.50 19.85
N ASN A 280 5.06 5.79 19.33
CA ASN A 280 4.18 4.81 18.72
C ASN A 280 4.30 4.73 17.18
N VAL A 281 5.26 5.43 16.57
CA VAL A 281 5.52 5.39 15.12
C VAL A 281 6.70 4.48 14.84
N VAL A 282 6.51 3.54 13.91
CA VAL A 282 7.55 2.69 13.35
C VAL A 282 7.85 3.22 11.95
N GLU A 283 9.02 3.81 11.79
CA GLU A 283 9.47 4.49 10.58
C GLU A 283 10.43 3.62 9.79
N GLY A 284 10.03 3.25 8.58
CA GLY A 284 10.86 2.53 7.62
C GLY A 284 11.79 3.47 6.85
N ALA A 285 12.86 2.91 6.30
CA ALA A 285 13.77 3.64 5.43
C ALA A 285 13.10 4.03 4.11
N ASN A 286 13.56 5.15 3.54
CA ASN A 286 13.18 5.63 2.20
C ASN A 286 13.82 4.82 1.05
N HIS A 287 14.40 3.67 1.35
CA HIS A 287 15.09 2.78 0.42
C HIS A 287 15.14 1.38 1.04
N ILE A 288 15.59 0.38 0.28
CA ILE A 288 15.74 -0.98 0.82
C ILE A 288 17.24 -1.27 0.99
N PRO A 289 17.74 -1.37 2.25
CA PRO A 289 19.15 -1.68 2.47
C PRO A 289 19.56 -3.04 1.93
N GLY A 290 20.83 -3.18 1.55
CA GLY A 290 21.37 -4.45 1.03
C GLY A 290 21.16 -5.64 1.98
N TRP A 291 21.29 -5.41 3.29
CA TRP A 291 21.07 -6.43 4.32
C TRP A 291 19.61 -6.92 4.41
N CYS A 292 18.64 -6.14 3.93
CA CYS A 292 17.24 -6.56 3.80
C CYS A 292 16.99 -7.43 2.55
N LEU A 293 17.81 -7.26 1.49
CA LEU A 293 17.71 -8.01 0.22
C LEU A 293 18.55 -9.28 0.23
N MET A 294 19.70 -9.25 0.91
CA MET A 294 20.67 -10.34 0.96
C MET A 294 20.06 -11.71 1.31
N PRO A 295 19.15 -11.85 2.30
CA PRO A 295 18.54 -13.15 2.60
C PRO A 295 17.80 -13.76 1.42
N GLU A 296 17.09 -12.94 0.63
CA GLU A 296 16.33 -13.39 -0.53
C GLU A 296 17.24 -13.71 -1.72
N VAL A 297 18.30 -12.91 -1.92
CA VAL A 297 19.37 -13.21 -2.88
C VAL A 297 20.03 -14.55 -2.55
N ALA A 298 20.46 -14.74 -1.30
CA ALA A 298 21.12 -15.97 -0.86
C ALA A 298 20.19 -17.20 -0.98
N ARG A 299 18.91 -17.05 -0.65
CA ARG A 299 17.89 -18.11 -0.79
C ARG A 299 17.73 -18.55 -2.24
N ARG A 300 17.61 -17.61 -3.17
CA ARG A 300 17.41 -17.88 -4.62
C ARG A 300 18.66 -18.44 -5.30
N LEU A 301 19.84 -18.04 -4.84
CA LEU A 301 21.12 -18.55 -5.36
C LEU A 301 21.56 -19.87 -4.70
N GLY A 302 21.00 -20.23 -3.55
CA GLY A 302 21.20 -21.50 -2.86
C GLY A 302 22.41 -21.54 -1.92
N GLY A 303 22.85 -22.75 -1.56
CA GLY A 303 23.87 -22.98 -0.52
C GLY A 303 25.23 -22.32 -0.79
N ALA A 304 25.70 -22.32 -2.05
CA ALA A 304 26.98 -21.71 -2.42
C ALA A 304 27.01 -20.18 -2.17
N ALA A 305 25.87 -19.50 -2.29
CA ALA A 305 25.78 -18.07 -1.99
C ALA A 305 26.07 -17.77 -0.51
N HIS A 306 25.69 -18.66 0.42
CA HIS A 306 25.98 -18.49 1.84
C HIS A 306 27.48 -18.56 2.14
N ALA A 307 28.24 -19.39 1.40
CA ALA A 307 29.69 -19.41 1.50
C ALA A 307 30.32 -18.13 0.94
N LEU A 308 29.80 -17.62 -0.18
CA LEU A 308 30.25 -16.36 -0.78
C LEU A 308 29.97 -15.12 0.09
N VAL A 309 28.87 -15.12 0.85
CA VAL A 309 28.60 -14.09 1.87
C VAL A 309 29.72 -14.05 2.91
N ARG A 310 30.15 -15.22 3.41
CA ARG A 310 31.21 -15.32 4.43
C ARG A 310 32.60 -14.97 3.90
N SER A 311 32.92 -15.36 2.68
CA SER A 311 34.22 -15.06 2.06
C SER A 311 34.33 -13.64 1.48
N GLY A 312 33.21 -12.90 1.41
CA GLY A 312 33.14 -11.59 0.78
C GLY A 312 33.17 -11.64 -0.75
N GLY A 313 32.77 -12.78 -1.33
CA GLY A 313 32.63 -13.01 -2.76
C GLY A 313 31.23 -12.69 -3.32
N LEU A 314 30.29 -12.27 -2.48
CA LEU A 314 28.98 -11.74 -2.85
C LEU A 314 28.77 -10.40 -2.16
N VAL A 315 28.26 -9.40 -2.88
CA VAL A 315 27.85 -8.09 -2.36
C VAL A 315 26.47 -7.75 -2.89
N VAL A 316 25.54 -7.42 -2.00
CA VAL A 316 24.20 -6.91 -2.35
C VAL A 316 24.11 -5.47 -1.88
N THR A 317 24.08 -4.51 -2.80
CA THR A 317 24.03 -3.08 -2.45
C THR A 317 22.63 -2.64 -2.01
N SER A 318 22.52 -1.46 -1.41
CA SER A 318 21.22 -0.85 -1.13
C SER A 318 20.46 -0.54 -2.43
N ALA A 319 19.17 -0.87 -2.47
CA ALA A 319 18.26 -0.48 -3.53
C ALA A 319 17.76 0.94 -3.29
N THR A 320 18.22 1.86 -4.13
CA THR A 320 17.94 3.30 -4.05
C THR A 320 16.90 3.70 -5.09
N PRO A 321 16.15 4.79 -4.89
CA PRO A 321 15.14 5.26 -5.82
C PRO A 321 15.66 5.46 -7.24
N GLU A 322 14.85 5.16 -8.24
CA GLU A 322 15.16 5.46 -9.63
C GLU A 322 15.19 6.98 -9.88
N SER A 323 16.16 7.45 -10.68
CA SER A 323 16.25 8.84 -11.10
C SER A 323 15.14 9.21 -12.10
N THR A 324 14.94 10.50 -12.35
CA THR A 324 14.05 10.99 -13.42
C THR A 324 14.46 10.50 -14.82
N THR A 325 15.73 10.12 -14.99
CA THR A 325 16.29 9.57 -16.24
C THR A 325 16.29 8.04 -16.27
N GLY A 326 15.65 7.37 -15.31
CA GLY A 326 15.57 5.91 -15.29
C GLY A 326 16.92 5.25 -14.95
N LYS A 327 17.74 5.85 -14.09
CA LYS A 327 19.05 5.32 -13.67
C LYS A 327 19.11 5.13 -12.15
N ARG A 328 20.06 4.31 -11.70
CA ARG A 328 20.30 4.11 -10.26
C ARG A 328 20.84 5.39 -9.63
N THR A 329 20.24 5.83 -8.53
CA THR A 329 20.73 6.98 -7.76
C THR A 329 21.69 6.55 -6.64
N LEU A 330 22.46 7.50 -6.12
CA LEU A 330 23.40 7.33 -5.02
C LEU A 330 23.04 8.27 -3.86
N PRO A 331 23.36 7.96 -2.59
CA PRO A 331 23.03 8.83 -1.46
C PRO A 331 23.66 10.22 -1.62
N VAL A 332 22.87 11.28 -1.48
CA VAL A 332 23.36 12.65 -1.72
C VAL A 332 24.65 12.95 -0.93
N PRO A 333 25.72 13.48 -1.55
CA PRO A 333 26.94 13.85 -0.85
C PRO A 333 26.64 14.86 0.27
N ARG A 334 27.21 14.65 1.46
CA ARG A 334 27.01 15.52 2.64
C ARG A 334 27.68 16.89 2.53
N VAL A 335 28.51 17.07 1.51
CA VAL A 335 29.08 18.35 1.06
C VAL A 335 28.09 19.15 0.22
N PHE A 336 26.94 18.59 -0.16
CA PHE A 336 25.93 19.34 -0.90
C PHE A 336 25.02 20.10 0.06
N SER A 337 24.52 21.24 -0.41
CA SER A 337 23.48 22.02 0.25
C SER A 337 22.34 22.36 -0.72
N HIS A 338 21.16 22.60 -0.16
CA HIS A 338 19.93 22.95 -0.88
C HIS A 338 19.33 24.24 -0.29
N ASP A 339 18.46 24.91 -1.04
CA ASP A 339 17.73 26.08 -0.54
C ASP A 339 16.73 25.69 0.55
N LYS A 340 16.48 26.57 1.53
CA LYS A 340 15.52 26.26 2.61
C LYS A 340 14.12 25.91 2.10
N ASP A 341 13.72 26.47 0.97
CA ASP A 341 12.39 26.34 0.38
C ASP A 341 12.31 25.20 -0.65
N ASP A 342 13.44 24.68 -1.12
CA ASP A 342 13.50 23.56 -2.06
C ASP A 342 14.55 22.52 -1.64
N LYS A 343 14.09 21.44 -0.99
CA LYS A 343 14.93 20.31 -0.60
C LYS A 343 15.19 19.29 -1.71
N HIS A 344 14.56 19.47 -2.87
CA HIS A 344 14.67 18.56 -4.01
C HIS A 344 15.75 18.98 -4.99
N ARG A 345 16.50 20.04 -4.68
CA ARG A 345 17.52 20.56 -5.57
C ARG A 345 18.77 20.97 -4.80
N ALA A 346 19.90 20.35 -5.13
CA ALA A 346 21.20 20.77 -4.68
C ALA A 346 21.60 22.06 -5.40
N VAL A 347 22.10 23.04 -4.65
CA VAL A 347 22.49 24.36 -5.20
C VAL A 347 23.98 24.63 -5.07
N GLN A 348 24.67 23.92 -4.18
CA GLN A 348 26.08 24.12 -3.93
C GLN A 348 26.78 22.84 -3.48
N ASN A 349 28.06 22.72 -3.86
CA ASN A 349 29.01 21.74 -3.36
C ASN A 349 30.08 22.43 -2.50
N THR A 350 30.01 22.26 -1.17
CA THR A 350 30.92 22.91 -0.21
C THR A 350 32.34 22.37 -0.24
N MET A 351 32.60 21.25 -0.92
CA MET A 351 33.95 20.72 -1.11
C MET A 351 34.75 21.56 -2.13
N VAL A 352 34.05 22.21 -3.06
CA VAL A 352 34.64 23.06 -4.11
C VAL A 352 34.43 24.53 -3.80
N GLN A 353 33.27 24.87 -3.23
CA GLN A 353 32.87 26.24 -2.90
C GLN A 353 32.66 26.35 -1.38
N PRO A 354 33.71 26.61 -0.57
CA PRO A 354 33.63 26.54 0.89
C PRO A 354 32.80 27.68 1.52
N GLU A 355 32.65 28.81 0.81
CA GLU A 355 31.85 29.95 1.27
C GLU A 355 30.37 29.60 1.31
N LYS A 356 29.72 29.81 2.47
CA LYS A 356 28.32 29.41 2.67
C LYS A 356 27.38 30.55 2.24
N PRO A 357 26.55 30.39 1.18
CA PRO A 357 25.56 31.37 0.80
C PRO A 357 24.54 31.57 1.93
N HIS A 358 24.00 32.78 2.02
CA HIS A 358 22.86 33.01 2.90
C HIS A 358 21.67 32.13 2.46
N ASN A 359 20.97 31.55 3.43
CA ASN A 359 19.74 30.77 3.24
C ASN A 359 19.84 29.32 2.71
N THR A 360 21.00 28.66 2.76
CA THR A 360 21.13 27.22 2.40
C THR A 360 21.17 26.28 3.62
N LYS A 361 20.75 25.03 3.43
CA LYS A 361 20.83 23.93 4.42
C LYS A 361 21.61 22.74 3.85
N PRO A 362 22.41 22.02 4.65
CA PRO A 362 23.10 20.82 4.17
C PRO A 362 22.10 19.73 3.76
N CYS A 363 22.39 19.05 2.65
CA CYS A 363 21.66 17.86 2.24
C CYS A 363 22.00 16.72 3.21
N ARG A 364 20.99 16.20 3.90
CA ARG A 364 21.11 15.08 4.86
C ARG A 364 20.28 13.86 4.50
N GLU A 365 19.35 14.02 3.56
CA GLU A 365 18.45 12.99 3.07
C GLU A 365 18.35 13.06 1.54
N GLY A 366 17.95 11.94 0.92
CA GLY A 366 17.72 11.85 -0.52
C GLY A 366 18.87 11.24 -1.31
N PHE A 367 18.64 11.10 -2.61
CA PHE A 367 19.52 10.43 -3.54
C PHE A 367 19.71 11.27 -4.80
N ILE A 368 20.87 11.17 -5.43
CA ILE A 368 21.25 11.96 -6.62
C ILE A 368 21.68 11.03 -7.75
N CYS A 369 21.43 11.44 -9.00
CA CYS A 369 21.91 10.73 -10.17
C CYS A 369 23.44 10.84 -10.28
N PRO A 370 24.19 9.74 -10.49
CA PRO A 370 25.65 9.78 -10.63
C PRO A 370 26.12 10.57 -11.86
N ASP A 371 25.34 10.57 -12.95
CA ASP A 371 25.73 11.23 -14.20
C ASP A 371 25.62 12.77 -14.16
N GLY A 372 25.24 13.34 -13.01
CA GLY A 372 25.11 14.77 -12.82
C GLY A 372 23.66 15.26 -12.73
N GLY A 373 23.52 16.57 -12.53
CA GLY A 373 22.25 17.27 -12.33
C GLY A 373 22.00 17.64 -10.86
N PRO A 374 21.30 18.76 -10.60
CA PRO A 374 21.05 19.23 -9.23
C PRO A 374 19.91 18.48 -8.53
N ASP A 375 19.16 17.63 -9.23
CA ASP A 375 17.92 17.04 -8.70
C ASP A 375 18.19 15.97 -7.64
N ILE A 376 17.57 16.15 -6.47
CA ILE A 376 17.58 15.21 -5.35
C ILE A 376 16.25 14.46 -5.33
N VAL A 377 16.34 13.14 -5.55
CA VAL A 377 15.22 12.22 -5.41
C VAL A 377 15.04 11.90 -3.93
N ILE A 378 13.94 12.40 -3.38
CA ILE A 378 13.45 12.02 -2.04
C ILE A 378 12.13 11.30 -2.30
N PRO A 379 12.05 9.97 -2.08
CA PRO A 379 10.79 9.24 -2.24
C PRO A 379 9.67 9.93 -1.46
N GLY A 380 8.62 10.30 -2.20
CA GLY A 380 7.47 11.00 -1.63
C GLY A 380 6.63 10.09 -0.72
N THR A 381 5.89 10.73 0.18
CA THR A 381 4.61 10.26 0.78
C THR A 381 4.55 8.89 1.46
N THR A 382 5.56 8.49 2.23
CA THR A 382 5.51 7.25 3.05
C THR A 382 4.13 6.95 3.66
N THR A 383 3.51 5.86 3.21
CA THR A 383 2.17 5.43 3.62
C THR A 383 2.10 5.25 5.13
N LEU A 384 1.21 6.01 5.77
CA LEU A 384 0.89 5.88 7.19
C LEU A 384 -0.29 4.92 7.36
N ARG A 385 -0.07 3.80 8.04
CA ARG A 385 -1.16 2.89 8.44
C ARG A 385 -1.14 2.69 9.94
N MET A 386 -2.29 2.94 10.57
CA MET A 386 -2.48 2.62 11.98
C MET A 386 -2.79 1.15 12.14
N HIS A 387 -2.26 0.58 13.20
CA HIS A 387 -2.45 -0.80 13.62
C HIS A 387 -2.72 -0.82 15.11
N ASN A 388 -3.35 -1.89 15.57
CA ASN A 388 -3.58 -2.12 16.98
C ASN A 388 -3.42 -3.60 17.33
N THR A 389 -2.96 -3.84 18.55
CA THR A 389 -3.09 -5.16 19.17
C THR A 389 -4.25 -5.10 20.14
N VAL A 390 -5.23 -5.98 19.96
CA VAL A 390 -6.44 -6.05 20.78
C VAL A 390 -6.24 -7.11 21.85
N ARG A 391 -6.65 -6.83 23.08
CA ARG A 391 -6.70 -7.82 24.16
C ARG A 391 -8.08 -8.49 24.13
N ASP A 392 -8.13 -9.82 24.13
CA ASP A 392 -9.35 -10.55 23.78
C ASP A 392 -10.46 -10.49 24.82
N ASP A 393 -10.12 -10.43 26.11
CA ASP A 393 -11.08 -10.28 27.21
C ASP A 393 -11.87 -8.95 27.13
N VAL A 394 -11.19 -7.84 26.84
CA VAL A 394 -11.77 -6.49 26.81
C VAL A 394 -12.08 -6.00 25.40
N GLN A 395 -11.66 -6.73 24.37
CA GLN A 395 -11.87 -6.43 22.96
C GLN A 395 -11.49 -4.99 22.58
N ARG A 396 -10.46 -4.44 23.23
CA ARG A 396 -9.90 -3.11 22.94
C ARG A 396 -8.37 -3.12 23.01
N PRO A 397 -7.68 -2.20 22.33
CA PRO A 397 -6.25 -2.06 22.48
C PRO A 397 -5.90 -1.67 23.91
N THR A 398 -4.95 -2.38 24.50
CA THR A 398 -4.37 -2.03 25.80
C THR A 398 -2.86 -1.90 25.66
N ARG A 399 -2.25 -1.06 26.50
CA ARG A 399 -0.79 -0.85 26.46
C ARG A 399 -0.02 -2.16 26.70
N ASP A 400 -0.59 -3.05 27.51
CA ASP A 400 0.02 -4.32 27.94
C ASP A 400 0.22 -5.33 26.80
N VAL A 401 -0.60 -5.25 25.74
CA VAL A 401 -0.49 -6.11 24.55
C VAL A 401 0.12 -5.39 23.34
N GLY A 402 0.60 -4.17 23.51
CA GLY A 402 1.26 -3.37 22.47
C GLY A 402 0.48 -2.13 22.01
N GLY A 403 -0.80 -1.99 22.37
CA GLY A 403 -1.59 -0.79 22.14
C GLY A 403 -1.81 -0.43 20.67
N VAL A 404 -1.73 0.87 20.35
CA VAL A 404 -1.91 1.44 19.00
C VAL A 404 -0.57 1.94 18.49
N TYR A 405 -0.22 1.57 17.26
CA TYR A 405 1.03 1.98 16.62
C TYR A 405 0.83 2.31 15.13
N ILE A 406 1.74 3.09 14.56
CA ILE A 406 1.65 3.57 13.18
C ILE A 406 2.85 3.08 12.39
N TYR A 407 2.63 2.51 11.22
CA TYR A 407 3.68 2.16 10.27
C TYR A 407 3.79 3.25 9.22
N ARG A 408 5.01 3.77 9.04
CA ARG A 408 5.40 4.67 7.95
C ARG A 408 6.30 3.88 6.99
N ALA A 409 5.73 3.41 5.88
CA ALA A 409 6.39 2.50 4.94
C ALA A 409 6.74 3.19 3.61
N LEU A 410 7.69 2.63 2.86
CA LEU A 410 7.96 3.01 1.48
C LEU A 410 6.75 2.66 0.60
N ASP A 411 6.32 3.56 -0.28
CA ASP A 411 5.06 3.43 -1.02
C ASP A 411 5.09 2.38 -2.13
N ALA A 412 3.93 1.79 -2.37
CA ALA A 412 3.65 1.06 -3.61
C ALA A 412 3.82 1.99 -4.83
N GLY A 413 4.29 1.43 -5.94
CA GLY A 413 4.66 2.17 -7.15
C GLY A 413 6.07 2.77 -7.13
N THR A 414 6.77 2.77 -5.98
CA THR A 414 8.17 3.19 -5.93
C THR A 414 9.04 2.23 -6.74
N VAL A 415 9.86 2.76 -7.63
CA VAL A 415 10.87 1.99 -8.37
C VAL A 415 12.24 2.24 -7.73
N LEU A 416 12.94 1.16 -7.39
CA LEU A 416 14.27 1.18 -6.79
C LEU A 416 15.25 0.39 -7.67
N ARG A 417 16.54 0.72 -7.57
CA ARG A 417 17.62 0.04 -8.30
C ARG A 417 18.75 -0.35 -7.37
N THR A 418 19.22 -1.59 -7.50
CA THR A 418 20.35 -2.14 -6.75
C THR A 418 21.28 -2.92 -7.68
N GLU A 419 22.50 -3.14 -7.21
CA GLU A 419 23.49 -3.99 -7.86
C GLU A 419 23.77 -5.21 -6.96
N VAL A 420 23.81 -6.40 -7.58
CA VAL A 420 24.35 -7.64 -6.99
C VAL A 420 25.66 -7.96 -7.68
N ARG A 421 26.73 -8.10 -6.89
CA ARG A 421 28.09 -8.36 -7.38
C ARG A 421 28.57 -9.70 -6.85
N LEU A 422 29.10 -10.52 -7.74
CA LEU A 422 29.59 -11.86 -7.44
C LEU A 422 30.99 -12.04 -8.00
N ARG A 423 31.87 -12.75 -7.28
CA ARG A 423 33.18 -13.11 -7.81
C ARG A 423 33.04 -14.04 -9.01
N ALA A 424 33.73 -13.69 -10.09
CA ALA A 424 33.55 -14.35 -11.36
C ALA A 424 33.86 -15.85 -11.31
N GLY A 425 33.00 -16.66 -11.92
CA GLY A 425 33.17 -18.12 -12.02
C GLY A 425 32.92 -18.88 -10.71
N ARG A 426 32.31 -18.25 -9.70
CA ARG A 426 31.97 -18.90 -8.42
C ARG A 426 30.58 -19.53 -8.38
N LEU A 427 29.71 -19.17 -9.32
CA LEU A 427 28.42 -19.80 -9.58
C LEU A 427 28.30 -20.16 -11.07
N ALA A 428 27.39 -21.08 -11.39
CA ALA A 428 27.09 -21.42 -12.77
C ALA A 428 26.58 -20.19 -13.56
N ALA A 429 26.90 -20.12 -14.85
CA ALA A 429 26.43 -19.06 -15.73
C ALA A 429 24.90 -18.94 -15.73
N GLY A 430 24.38 -17.72 -15.88
CA GLY A 430 22.93 -17.45 -15.83
C GLY A 430 22.35 -17.41 -14.42
N TRP A 431 23.18 -17.37 -13.37
CA TRP A 431 22.75 -17.28 -11.98
C TRP A 431 21.83 -16.08 -11.72
N GLU A 432 22.03 -14.99 -12.46
CA GLU A 432 21.28 -13.75 -12.36
C GLU A 432 19.79 -13.95 -12.68
N ARG A 433 19.44 -14.88 -13.58
CA ARG A 433 18.05 -15.17 -13.95
C ARG A 433 17.22 -15.67 -12.76
N LYS A 434 17.86 -16.33 -11.79
CA LYS A 434 17.20 -16.83 -10.56
C LYS A 434 16.73 -15.69 -9.64
N LEU A 435 17.27 -14.48 -9.83
CA LEU A 435 16.91 -13.30 -9.05
C LEU A 435 15.63 -12.63 -9.57
N ALA A 436 15.19 -12.90 -10.80
CA ALA A 436 13.94 -12.34 -11.32
C ALA A 436 12.70 -12.88 -10.58
N GLY A 437 11.62 -12.10 -10.62
CA GLY A 437 10.30 -12.51 -10.12
C GLY A 437 9.87 -11.78 -8.84
N ARG A 438 8.84 -12.31 -8.19
CA ARG A 438 8.21 -11.67 -7.03
C ARG A 438 8.91 -12.03 -5.73
N TRP A 439 9.28 -11.03 -4.93
CA TRP A 439 9.96 -11.19 -3.65
C TRP A 439 9.13 -10.62 -2.51
N ARG A 440 9.40 -11.10 -1.28
CA ARG A 440 8.85 -10.55 -0.04
C ARG A 440 9.99 -10.09 0.87
N VAL A 441 10.06 -8.79 1.12
CA VAL A 441 11.16 -8.13 1.86
C VAL A 441 10.63 -7.22 2.97
N GLY A 442 11.42 -7.03 4.02
CA GLY A 442 11.03 -6.15 5.14
C GLY A 442 9.98 -6.73 6.09
N ARG A 443 9.57 -5.95 7.08
CA ARG A 443 8.70 -6.34 8.20
C ARG A 443 7.24 -6.52 7.75
N SER A 444 6.52 -7.43 8.43
CA SER A 444 5.12 -7.78 8.16
C SER A 444 4.90 -8.29 6.73
N SER A 445 5.94 -8.87 6.12
CA SER A 445 5.91 -9.27 4.72
C SER A 445 4.97 -10.43 4.40
N LYS A 446 4.36 -11.06 5.42
CA LYS A 446 3.33 -12.10 5.27
C LYS A 446 1.90 -11.54 5.12
N ASP A 447 1.72 -10.24 5.42
CA ASP A 447 0.43 -9.54 5.41
C ASP A 447 0.44 -8.47 4.28
N ASP A 448 0.06 -7.23 4.61
CA ASP A 448 -0.11 -6.09 3.70
C ASP A 448 1.17 -5.41 3.19
N TYR A 449 2.35 -5.98 3.47
CA TYR A 449 3.64 -5.31 3.24
C TYR A 449 4.62 -6.17 2.48
N GLY A 450 5.64 -5.51 1.92
CA GLY A 450 6.90 -6.15 1.59
C GLY A 450 6.98 -6.80 0.21
N GLN A 451 5.90 -6.83 -0.57
CA GLN A 451 5.96 -7.36 -1.92
C GLN A 451 6.63 -6.39 -2.91
N ILE A 452 7.59 -6.94 -3.66
CA ILE A 452 8.27 -6.27 -4.76
C ILE A 452 8.32 -7.21 -5.97
N ASP A 453 8.27 -6.65 -7.17
CA ASP A 453 8.64 -7.38 -8.39
C ASP A 453 10.07 -7.00 -8.78
N VAL A 454 10.87 -8.00 -9.13
CA VAL A 454 12.28 -7.84 -9.45
C VAL A 454 12.53 -8.19 -10.92
N GLU A 455 13.02 -7.21 -11.66
CA GLU A 455 13.55 -7.36 -13.01
C GLU A 455 15.08 -7.35 -12.97
N VAL A 456 15.70 -8.21 -13.77
CA VAL A 456 17.15 -8.36 -13.86
C VAL A 456 17.63 -7.67 -15.13
N ARG A 457 18.57 -6.74 -15.02
CA ARG A 457 19.16 -6.01 -16.14
C ARG A 457 20.69 -6.09 -16.12
N PRO A 458 21.35 -6.10 -17.29
CA PRO A 458 22.79 -5.86 -17.35
C PRO A 458 23.11 -4.51 -16.71
N VAL A 459 24.25 -4.42 -16.02
CA VAL A 459 24.70 -3.14 -15.45
C VAL A 459 24.95 -2.15 -16.60
N SER A 460 24.13 -1.11 -16.67
CA SER A 460 24.26 -0.05 -17.68
C SER A 460 25.35 0.93 -17.25
N GLY A 461 26.39 1.07 -18.08
CA GLY A 461 27.46 2.04 -17.87
C GLY A 461 28.64 1.48 -17.10
N ALA A 462 29.75 1.24 -17.81
CA ALA A 462 31.05 1.21 -17.16
C ALA A 462 31.25 2.59 -16.54
N SER A 463 31.35 2.67 -15.21
CA SER A 463 31.85 3.91 -14.62
C SER A 463 33.22 4.15 -15.23
N THR A 464 33.39 5.27 -15.91
CA THR A 464 34.65 5.67 -16.51
C THR A 464 35.74 5.49 -15.46
N PRO A 465 36.86 4.81 -15.76
CA PRO A 465 37.96 4.68 -14.81
C PRO A 465 38.41 6.09 -14.41
N ILE A 466 38.03 6.51 -13.21
CA ILE A 466 38.57 7.73 -12.62
C ILE A 466 39.91 7.30 -12.05
N GLY A 467 40.98 7.66 -12.75
CA GLY A 467 42.32 7.66 -12.16
C GLY A 467 42.37 8.69 -11.02
N PRO A 468 43.31 8.56 -10.07
CA PRO A 468 43.48 9.57 -9.03
C PRO A 468 43.61 10.95 -9.68
N ALA A 469 42.99 11.98 -9.09
CA ALA A 469 42.91 13.33 -9.66
C ALA A 469 44.27 14.04 -9.93
N GLY A 470 45.39 13.35 -9.66
CA GLY A 470 46.75 13.81 -9.96
C GLY A 470 47.28 14.86 -8.98
N ASP A 471 46.47 15.30 -8.03
CA ASP A 471 46.75 16.36 -7.05
C ASP A 471 47.32 15.83 -5.71
N GLY A 472 47.62 14.53 -5.63
CA GLY A 472 48.09 13.89 -4.41
C GLY A 472 47.01 13.72 -3.32
N VAL A 473 45.75 13.94 -3.67
CA VAL A 473 44.60 13.85 -2.78
C VAL A 473 43.62 12.79 -3.28
N LEU A 474 43.11 11.98 -2.36
CA LEU A 474 42.06 10.99 -2.62
C LEU A 474 40.78 11.44 -1.93
N ARG A 475 39.73 11.72 -2.71
CA ARG A 475 38.41 12.06 -2.18
C ARG A 475 37.53 10.82 -2.21
N VAL A 476 36.92 10.51 -1.07
CA VAL A 476 36.12 9.30 -0.85
C VAL A 476 34.69 9.69 -0.53
N TRP A 477 33.73 9.17 -1.29
CA TRP A 477 32.30 9.29 -1.04
C TRP A 477 31.74 7.96 -0.57
N LEU A 478 31.13 7.94 0.61
CA LEU A 478 30.46 6.74 1.12
C LEU A 478 29.08 6.58 0.46
N LEU A 479 28.89 5.51 -0.29
CA LEU A 479 27.61 5.14 -0.94
C LEU A 479 26.68 4.30 -0.06
N SER A 480 27.18 3.87 1.10
CA SER A 480 26.42 3.18 2.13
C SER A 480 27.03 3.50 3.50
N ASP A 481 26.39 3.06 4.58
CA ASP A 481 27.02 3.13 5.90
C ASP A 481 28.31 2.31 5.93
N LEU A 482 29.34 2.83 6.59
CA LEU A 482 30.65 2.20 6.76
C LEU A 482 30.80 1.74 8.21
N LEU A 483 30.95 0.43 8.38
CA LEU A 483 31.19 -0.22 9.67
C LEU A 483 32.68 -0.55 9.77
N ILE A 484 33.37 0.07 10.71
CA ILE A 484 34.79 -0.15 10.98
C ILE A 484 35.02 -0.20 12.48
N ARG A 485 36.16 -0.77 12.86
CA ARG A 485 36.57 -0.90 14.25
C ARG A 485 37.88 -0.18 14.49
N ASP A 486 38.04 0.41 15.67
CA ASP A 486 39.32 0.93 16.14
C ASP A 486 40.32 -0.21 16.46
N GLU A 487 41.52 0.16 16.89
CA GLU A 487 42.57 -0.80 17.28
C GLU A 487 42.18 -1.67 18.48
N ARG A 488 41.18 -1.27 19.26
CA ARG A 488 40.62 -2.04 20.39
C ARG A 488 39.37 -2.83 19.99
N LEU A 489 39.11 -2.97 18.68
CA LEU A 489 37.97 -3.68 18.10
C LEU A 489 36.60 -3.08 18.43
N ARG A 490 36.54 -1.82 18.87
CA ARG A 490 35.29 -1.09 19.15
C ARG A 490 34.78 -0.41 17.89
N PRO A 491 33.45 -0.28 17.68
CA PRO A 491 32.91 0.50 16.55
C PRO A 491 33.50 1.93 16.52
N SER A 492 33.95 2.38 15.34
CA SER A 492 34.59 3.69 15.18
C SER A 492 33.99 4.49 14.03
N THR A 493 34.01 5.82 14.21
CA THR A 493 33.69 6.81 13.17
C THR A 493 34.85 7.79 12.95
N ALA A 494 36.03 7.49 13.49
CA ALA A 494 37.20 8.36 13.37
C ALA A 494 37.80 8.30 11.95
N PRO A 495 38.12 9.44 11.31
CA PRO A 495 38.73 9.45 9.98
C PRO A 495 40.05 8.66 9.88
N ALA A 496 40.84 8.61 10.96
CA ALA A 496 42.06 7.82 11.02
C ALA A 496 41.80 6.31 10.90
N ASP A 497 40.74 5.81 11.52
CA ASP A 497 40.34 4.40 11.38
C ASP A 497 39.79 4.10 9.97
N VAL A 498 39.13 5.08 9.34
CA VAL A 498 38.71 4.98 7.93
C VAL A 498 39.95 4.88 7.03
N ALA A 499 40.96 5.71 7.26
CA ALA A 499 42.23 5.67 6.52
C ALA A 499 42.90 4.29 6.65
N ARG A 500 42.94 3.72 7.86
CA ARG A 500 43.48 2.38 8.11
C ARG A 500 42.69 1.27 7.40
N ALA A 501 41.37 1.35 7.42
CA ALA A 501 40.51 0.40 6.70
C ALA A 501 40.69 0.49 5.18
N LEU A 502 40.76 1.70 4.63
CA LEU A 502 41.03 1.95 3.21
C LEU A 502 42.41 1.46 2.80
N HIS A 503 43.45 1.79 3.58
CA HIS A 503 44.81 1.32 3.37
C HIS A 503 44.87 -0.21 3.25
N THR A 504 44.22 -0.91 4.18
CA THR A 504 44.17 -2.38 4.18
C THR A 504 43.46 -2.92 2.93
N ALA A 505 42.32 -2.32 2.55
CA ALA A 505 41.57 -2.73 1.36
C ALA A 505 42.36 -2.48 0.06
N LEU A 506 43.02 -1.34 -0.06
CA LEU A 506 43.79 -0.93 -1.24
C LEU A 506 45.05 -1.79 -1.43
N ILE A 507 45.80 -2.09 -0.36
CA ILE A 507 46.95 -3.00 -0.45
C ILE A 507 46.50 -4.39 -0.89
N LYS A 508 45.41 -4.92 -0.31
CA LYS A 508 44.86 -6.22 -0.73
C LYS A 508 44.42 -6.22 -2.20
N ALA A 509 44.02 -5.06 -2.72
CA ALA A 509 43.66 -4.85 -4.12
C ALA A 509 44.85 -4.54 -5.05
N GLY A 510 46.09 -4.58 -4.55
CA GLY A 510 47.31 -4.41 -5.34
C GLY A 510 47.91 -2.99 -5.35
N ALA A 511 47.55 -2.12 -4.41
CA ALA A 511 48.26 -0.86 -4.19
C ALA A 511 49.65 -1.07 -3.54
N SER A 512 50.50 -0.04 -3.59
CA SER A 512 51.84 -0.09 -3.00
C SER A 512 51.81 -0.40 -1.49
N HIS A 513 52.69 -1.29 -1.01
CA HIS A 513 52.74 -1.71 0.40
C HIS A 513 53.10 -0.57 1.38
N ASN A 514 53.74 0.49 0.90
CA ASN A 514 54.12 1.67 1.67
C ASN A 514 53.09 2.82 1.58
N LEU A 515 51.88 2.55 1.05
CA LEU A 515 50.82 3.55 0.93
C LEU A 515 50.55 4.21 2.29
N ARG A 516 50.43 5.54 2.32
CA ARG A 516 50.01 6.27 3.53
C ARG A 516 48.95 7.31 3.21
N LEU A 517 47.81 7.18 3.88
CA LEU A 517 46.66 8.08 3.77
C LEU A 517 46.55 8.87 5.07
N THR A 518 46.66 10.20 4.98
CA THR A 518 46.46 11.10 6.12
C THR A 518 45.10 11.81 5.96
N PRO A 519 44.17 11.70 6.93
CA PRO A 519 42.90 12.41 6.86
C PRO A 519 43.09 13.92 6.81
N ASP A 520 42.27 14.60 6.01
CA ASP A 520 42.23 16.05 5.86
C ASP A 520 40.78 16.54 6.10
N ILE A 521 40.19 17.32 5.18
CA ILE A 521 38.81 17.81 5.25
C ILE A 521 37.80 16.66 5.18
N SER A 522 36.74 16.73 5.99
CA SER A 522 35.66 15.73 5.98
C SER A 522 34.28 16.35 6.24
N ALA A 523 33.27 15.90 5.52
CA ALA A 523 31.86 16.15 5.80
C ALA A 523 31.18 14.84 6.22
N LEU A 524 31.03 14.67 7.53
CA LEU A 524 30.70 13.38 8.15
C LEU A 524 29.29 13.34 8.71
N GLY A 525 28.75 12.12 8.82
CA GLY A 525 27.61 11.81 9.67
C GLY A 525 27.82 10.46 10.35
N GLY A 526 27.25 10.27 11.53
CA GLY A 526 27.10 8.95 12.15
C GLY A 526 25.72 8.37 11.85
N ASN A 527 25.62 7.05 11.74
CA ASN A 527 24.35 6.35 11.73
C ASN A 527 24.36 5.17 12.68
N ARG A 528 23.18 4.86 13.23
CA ARG A 528 22.94 3.72 14.10
C ARG A 528 21.87 2.85 13.47
N THR A 529 22.23 1.62 13.11
CA THR A 529 21.31 0.64 12.54
C THR A 529 20.94 -0.39 13.58
N GLU A 530 19.66 -0.44 13.92
CA GLU A 530 19.05 -1.52 14.70
C GLU A 530 18.43 -2.55 13.75
N SER A 531 18.55 -3.83 14.06
CA SER A 531 17.93 -4.89 13.27
C SER A 531 17.41 -6.03 14.14
N TRP A 532 16.57 -6.89 13.56
CA TRP A 532 15.92 -7.99 14.29
C TRP A 532 16.29 -9.34 13.67
N HIS A 533 16.59 -10.33 14.51
CA HIS A 533 16.85 -11.69 14.08
C HIS A 533 15.55 -12.49 14.10
N ARG A 534 14.93 -12.73 12.94
CA ARG A 534 13.65 -13.47 12.86
C ARG A 534 13.73 -14.88 13.44
N GLY A 535 14.73 -15.66 13.06
CA GLY A 535 14.84 -17.06 13.48
C GLY A 535 15.11 -17.26 14.96
N TRP A 536 15.59 -16.23 15.67
CA TRP A 536 15.84 -16.28 17.12
C TRP A 536 14.89 -15.38 17.89
N ASN A 537 14.06 -14.61 17.18
CA ASN A 537 13.16 -13.60 17.71
C ASN A 537 13.81 -12.65 18.74
N LEU A 538 15.01 -12.15 18.44
CA LEU A 538 15.77 -11.25 19.30
C LEU A 538 16.30 -10.04 18.52
N PRO A 539 16.49 -8.88 19.17
CA PRO A 539 17.28 -7.78 18.60
C PRO A 539 18.68 -8.27 18.21
N ARG A 540 19.16 -7.86 17.04
CA ARG A 540 20.58 -8.01 16.70
C ARG A 540 21.39 -6.90 17.38
N PRO A 541 22.71 -7.09 17.58
CA PRO A 541 23.58 -6.03 18.05
C PRO A 541 23.44 -4.77 17.21
N THR A 542 23.37 -3.63 17.89
CA THR A 542 23.37 -2.31 17.27
C THR A 542 24.63 -2.11 16.43
N LEU A 543 24.45 -1.69 15.18
CA LEU A 543 25.56 -1.35 14.29
C LEU A 543 25.73 0.16 14.31
N TYR A 544 26.89 0.62 14.76
CA TYR A 544 27.25 2.02 14.73
C TYR A 544 28.38 2.23 13.72
N GLY A 545 28.22 3.23 12.85
CA GLY A 545 29.20 3.51 11.81
C GLY A 545 29.02 4.87 11.16
N MET A 546 29.87 5.15 10.18
CA MET A 546 29.81 6.40 9.42
C MET A 546 28.70 6.31 8.39
N ALA A 547 27.84 7.33 8.33
CA ALA A 547 26.64 7.33 7.52
C ALA A 547 26.95 7.44 6.02
N ALA A 548 26.08 6.85 5.19
CA ALA A 548 26.03 7.12 3.76
C ALA A 548 25.98 8.63 3.45
N GLY A 549 26.56 9.00 2.29
CA GLY A 549 26.75 10.37 1.84
C GLY A 549 27.97 11.07 2.47
N SER A 550 28.60 10.51 3.50
CA SER A 550 29.81 11.11 4.08
C SER A 550 30.93 11.21 3.06
N CYS A 551 31.65 12.33 3.08
CA CYS A 551 32.74 12.62 2.16
C CYS A 551 34.01 12.86 2.96
N LEU A 552 35.09 12.16 2.62
CA LEU A 552 36.39 12.26 3.28
C LEU A 552 37.47 12.60 2.25
N THR A 553 38.40 13.43 2.65
CA THR A 553 39.58 13.77 1.85
C THR A 553 40.81 13.20 2.55
N PHE A 554 41.65 12.48 1.81
CA PHE A 554 42.92 11.94 2.30
C PHE A 554 44.08 12.45 1.47
N ARG A 555 45.16 12.89 2.12
CA ARG A 555 46.42 13.17 1.44
C ARG A 555 47.22 11.88 1.27
N VAL A 556 47.64 11.58 0.04
CA VAL A 556 48.53 10.46 -0.26
C VAL A 556 49.96 10.92 0.00
N THR A 557 50.52 10.55 1.15
CA THR A 557 51.84 11.02 1.59
C THR A 557 52.98 10.10 1.18
N LYS A 558 52.70 8.82 0.94
CA LYS A 558 53.63 7.80 0.44
C LYS A 558 52.88 6.76 -0.39
N GLY A 559 53.59 6.09 -1.30
CA GLY A 559 53.08 5.01 -2.14
C GLY A 559 52.23 5.50 -3.32
N THR A 560 51.89 4.58 -4.22
CA THR A 560 51.06 4.86 -5.40
C THR A 560 49.72 4.13 -5.35
N LEU A 561 48.68 4.79 -5.86
CA LEU A 561 47.35 4.23 -6.06
C LEU A 561 47.19 3.86 -7.53
N THR A 562 46.83 2.60 -7.81
CA THR A 562 46.56 2.16 -9.17
C THR A 562 45.05 2.23 -9.47
N PRO A 563 44.64 2.58 -10.70
CA PRO A 563 43.23 2.54 -11.09
C PRO A 563 42.58 1.16 -10.88
N ALA A 564 43.35 0.08 -11.06
CA ALA A 564 42.91 -1.30 -10.81
C ALA A 564 42.58 -1.55 -9.33
N ALA A 565 43.43 -1.09 -8.41
CA ALA A 565 43.17 -1.22 -6.97
C ALA A 565 41.93 -0.42 -6.54
N LEU A 566 41.76 0.79 -7.06
CA LEU A 566 40.57 1.60 -6.82
C LEU A 566 39.31 0.92 -7.37
N ALA A 567 39.35 0.38 -8.59
CA ALA A 567 38.22 -0.34 -9.19
C ALA A 567 37.83 -1.59 -8.40
N GLU A 568 38.81 -2.36 -7.92
CA GLU A 568 38.58 -3.53 -7.07
C GLU A 568 37.95 -3.13 -5.72
N VAL A 569 38.46 -2.10 -5.05
CA VAL A 569 37.87 -1.61 -3.79
C VAL A 569 36.47 -1.03 -4.00
N ARG A 570 36.20 -0.34 -5.12
CA ARG A 570 34.84 0.15 -5.47
C ARG A 570 33.84 -1.01 -5.58
N LYS A 571 34.23 -2.13 -6.18
CA LYS A 571 33.38 -3.32 -6.31
C LYS A 571 33.23 -4.08 -4.99
N ALA A 572 34.33 -4.25 -4.26
CA ALA A 572 34.39 -5.06 -3.05
C ALA A 572 33.85 -4.35 -1.80
N GLY A 573 34.00 -3.03 -1.70
CA GLY A 573 33.72 -2.23 -0.51
C GLY A 573 34.81 -2.32 0.58
N VAL A 574 34.63 -1.56 1.65
CA VAL A 574 35.58 -1.35 2.76
C VAL A 574 34.93 -1.70 4.10
N GLY A 575 35.69 -2.26 5.05
CA GLY A 575 35.21 -2.52 6.41
C GLY A 575 34.39 -3.82 6.56
N ASP A 576 33.52 -3.83 7.58
CA ASP A 576 32.77 -5.01 8.01
C ASP A 576 31.45 -5.17 7.23
N ARG A 577 30.97 -6.43 7.15
CA ARG A 577 29.64 -6.80 6.60
C ARG A 577 29.36 -6.32 5.16
N ARG A 578 30.40 -6.23 4.33
CA ARG A 578 30.33 -5.79 2.92
C ARG A 578 29.34 -6.59 2.07
N ALA A 579 29.18 -7.89 2.33
CA ALA A 579 28.22 -8.73 1.61
C ALA A 579 26.77 -8.24 1.73
N GLU A 580 26.47 -7.56 2.83
CA GLU A 580 25.17 -6.97 3.11
C GLU A 580 25.02 -5.53 2.58
N GLY A 581 25.99 -5.05 1.80
CA GLY A 581 25.95 -3.74 1.17
C GLY A 581 26.46 -2.60 2.04
N PHE A 582 27.08 -2.89 3.20
CA PHE A 582 27.85 -1.88 3.95
C PHE A 582 29.19 -1.59 3.25
N GLY A 583 29.79 -0.45 3.57
CA GLY A 583 31.12 -0.07 3.13
C GLY A 583 31.30 0.22 1.64
N GLN A 584 30.23 0.56 0.91
CA GLN A 584 30.31 0.93 -0.50
C GLN A 584 30.89 2.34 -0.65
N VAL A 585 31.84 2.50 -1.57
CA VAL A 585 32.61 3.74 -1.73
C VAL A 585 32.76 4.14 -3.18
N GLU A 586 32.88 5.45 -3.41
CA GLU A 586 33.36 6.04 -4.63
C GLU A 586 34.58 6.91 -4.43
N PHE A 587 35.41 7.02 -5.47
CA PHE A 587 36.66 7.77 -5.45
C PHE A 587 36.65 8.87 -6.51
N ASP A 588 37.06 10.08 -6.11
CA ASP A 588 37.27 11.24 -7.00
C ASP A 588 36.12 11.48 -7.99
N HIS A 589 34.89 11.19 -7.56
CA HIS A 589 33.71 11.26 -8.41
C HIS A 589 33.45 12.71 -8.89
N PRO A 590 33.04 12.97 -10.16
CA PRO A 590 32.86 14.33 -10.68
C PRO A 590 31.91 15.20 -9.85
N LEU A 591 30.88 14.60 -9.24
CA LEU A 591 29.99 15.28 -8.29
C LEU A 591 30.70 15.87 -7.07
N LEU A 592 31.83 15.30 -6.63
CA LEU A 592 32.64 15.88 -5.56
C LEU A 592 33.57 16.98 -6.06
N LEU A 593 34.07 16.84 -7.30
CA LEU A 593 35.14 17.67 -7.86
C LEU A 593 34.63 18.97 -8.50
N ASN A 594 33.38 18.97 -8.97
CA ASN A 594 32.84 20.08 -9.75
C ASN A 594 31.79 20.90 -8.95
N PRO A 595 31.65 22.20 -9.25
CA PRO A 595 30.50 22.99 -8.80
C PRO A 595 29.17 22.42 -9.32
N ILE A 596 28.08 22.66 -8.59
CA ILE A 596 26.75 22.25 -9.04
C ILE A 596 26.26 23.22 -10.11
N THR A 597 26.05 22.72 -11.32
CA THR A 597 25.50 23.52 -12.43
C THR A 597 23.97 23.48 -12.37
N THR A 598 23.34 24.62 -12.11
CA THR A 598 21.88 24.76 -12.00
C THR A 598 21.14 24.82 -13.36
N SER A 599 21.84 24.67 -14.49
CA SER A 599 21.30 25.00 -15.82
C SER A 599 20.28 24.01 -16.41
N SER A 600 19.94 22.88 -15.78
CA SER A 600 18.93 21.98 -16.37
C SER A 600 17.51 22.39 -15.98
N ALA A 601 16.71 22.75 -16.98
CA ALA A 601 15.26 22.91 -16.83
C ALA A 601 14.66 21.62 -16.26
N ARG A 602 13.71 21.76 -15.32
CA ARG A 602 12.95 20.64 -14.73
C ARG A 602 12.37 19.80 -15.87
N ALA A 603 12.83 18.56 -16.03
CA ALA A 603 12.15 17.62 -16.89
C ALA A 603 10.77 17.38 -16.25
N THR A 604 9.77 18.10 -16.73
CA THR A 604 8.38 17.88 -16.37
C THR A 604 8.07 16.47 -16.80
N ARG A 605 7.81 15.59 -15.81
CA ARG A 605 7.28 14.26 -16.04
C ARG A 605 6.11 14.40 -17.02
N LYS A 606 6.26 13.82 -18.23
CA LYS A 606 5.21 13.85 -19.25
C LYS A 606 3.88 13.50 -18.57
N PRO A 607 2.84 14.34 -18.71
CA PRO A 607 1.51 13.98 -18.26
C PRO A 607 1.18 12.63 -18.89
N ILE A 608 0.81 11.65 -18.06
CA ILE A 608 0.31 10.37 -18.57
C ILE A 608 -0.91 10.73 -19.42
N GLU A 609 -0.87 10.38 -20.71
CA GLU A 609 -2.01 10.55 -21.61
C GLU A 609 -3.24 9.90 -20.96
N LYS A 610 -4.26 10.70 -20.69
CA LYS A 610 -5.53 10.22 -20.14
C LYS A 610 -6.28 9.50 -21.25
N HIS A 611 -5.93 8.24 -21.51
CA HIS A 611 -6.83 7.36 -22.22
C HIS A 611 -8.08 7.14 -21.37
N THR A 612 -9.25 7.39 -21.95
CA THR A 612 -10.53 6.98 -21.37
C THR A 612 -10.56 5.46 -21.36
N PRO A 613 -10.49 4.81 -20.19
CA PRO A 613 -10.50 3.36 -20.12
C PRO A 613 -11.87 2.83 -20.58
N ALA A 614 -11.88 1.67 -21.24
CA ALA A 614 -13.13 1.00 -21.60
C ALA A 614 -13.96 0.69 -20.35
N LEU A 615 -15.29 0.71 -20.46
CA LEU A 615 -16.19 0.34 -19.36
C LEU A 615 -16.23 -1.19 -19.14
N ILE A 616 -16.63 -1.63 -17.95
CA ILE A 616 -16.79 -3.06 -17.60
C ILE A 616 -17.98 -3.64 -18.36
N THR A 617 -17.80 -4.79 -19.00
CA THR A 617 -18.89 -5.51 -19.71
C THR A 617 -19.69 -6.40 -18.76
N PRO A 618 -20.96 -6.76 -19.07
CA PRO A 618 -21.79 -7.58 -18.18
C PRO A 618 -21.17 -8.91 -17.71
N ASP A 619 -20.38 -9.56 -18.57
CA ASP A 619 -19.74 -10.84 -18.26
C ASP A 619 -18.38 -10.70 -17.56
N GLU A 620 -17.92 -9.46 -17.33
CA GLU A 620 -16.62 -9.18 -16.74
C GLU A 620 -16.68 -9.09 -15.22
N GLU A 621 -15.63 -9.59 -14.56
CA GLU A 621 -15.49 -9.56 -13.11
C GLU A 621 -15.60 -8.12 -12.57
N GLY A 622 -16.38 -7.94 -11.50
CA GLY A 622 -16.64 -6.64 -10.89
C GLY A 622 -17.78 -5.83 -11.51
N HIS A 623 -18.46 -6.33 -12.54
CA HIS A 623 -19.67 -5.70 -13.08
C HIS A 623 -20.77 -5.55 -12.02
N THR A 624 -21.08 -6.63 -11.31
CA THR A 624 -22.12 -6.63 -10.27
C THR A 624 -21.74 -5.72 -9.10
N ASP A 625 -20.48 -5.73 -8.68
CA ASP A 625 -19.96 -4.85 -7.62
C ASP A 625 -20.00 -3.38 -8.02
N ALA A 626 -19.63 -3.07 -9.27
CA ALA A 626 -19.70 -1.73 -9.81
C ALA A 626 -21.12 -1.19 -9.77
N ARG A 627 -22.12 -2.01 -10.12
CA ARG A 627 -23.53 -1.64 -10.15
C ARG A 627 -24.04 -1.16 -8.79
N VAL A 628 -23.52 -1.69 -7.68
CA VAL A 628 -23.83 -1.21 -6.33
C VAL A 628 -23.44 0.26 -6.16
N PHE A 629 -22.25 0.62 -6.61
CA PHE A 629 -21.72 1.98 -6.49
C PHE A 629 -22.38 2.95 -7.46
N GLU A 630 -22.59 2.54 -8.72
CA GLU A 630 -23.29 3.36 -9.70
C GLU A 630 -24.70 3.70 -9.23
N ARG A 631 -25.45 2.72 -8.72
CA ARG A 631 -26.79 2.94 -8.15
C ARG A 631 -26.77 3.99 -7.05
N ALA A 632 -25.77 3.92 -6.15
CA ALA A 632 -25.61 4.89 -5.08
C ALA A 632 -25.20 6.28 -5.60
N ALA A 633 -24.35 6.35 -6.63
CA ALA A 633 -23.95 7.61 -7.27
C ALA A 633 -25.16 8.25 -7.98
N TRP A 634 -25.93 7.48 -8.73
CA TRP A 634 -27.16 7.89 -9.39
C TRP A 634 -28.19 8.42 -8.39
N ARG A 635 -28.47 7.69 -7.31
CA ARG A 635 -29.37 8.17 -6.25
C ARG A 635 -28.92 9.51 -5.69
N THR A 636 -27.63 9.64 -5.39
CA THR A 636 -27.07 10.91 -4.87
C THR A 636 -27.28 12.07 -5.85
N GLU A 637 -27.03 11.84 -7.14
CA GLU A 637 -27.17 12.88 -8.16
C GLU A 637 -28.63 13.18 -8.50
N ILE A 638 -29.52 12.18 -8.47
CA ILE A 638 -30.99 12.36 -8.55
C ILE A 638 -31.43 13.31 -7.45
N HIS A 639 -31.06 13.04 -6.19
CA HIS A 639 -31.44 13.90 -5.06
C HIS A 639 -30.91 15.33 -5.25
N ARG A 640 -29.65 15.49 -5.64
CA ARG A 640 -29.04 16.82 -5.91
C ARG A 640 -29.77 17.58 -7.03
N ALA A 641 -30.09 16.90 -8.13
CA ALA A 641 -30.81 17.50 -9.25
C ALA A 641 -32.25 17.89 -8.85
N CYS A 642 -32.95 17.04 -8.09
CA CYS A 642 -34.27 17.35 -7.54
C CYS A 642 -34.26 18.56 -6.62
N GLU A 643 -33.27 18.68 -5.72
CA GLU A 643 -33.08 19.85 -4.86
C GLU A 643 -32.83 21.12 -5.68
N SER A 644 -32.00 21.03 -6.73
CA SER A 644 -31.75 22.14 -7.65
C SER A 644 -33.02 22.60 -8.39
N ILE A 645 -33.83 21.66 -8.90
CA ILE A 645 -35.11 21.97 -9.55
C ILE A 645 -36.09 22.57 -8.55
N ALA A 646 -36.18 22.01 -7.35
CA ALA A 646 -37.07 22.49 -6.32
C ALA A 646 -36.70 23.91 -5.88
N GLY A 647 -35.42 24.29 -5.89
CA GLY A 647 -34.94 25.64 -5.59
C GLY A 647 -35.33 26.71 -6.62
N ASP A 648 -35.60 26.33 -7.87
CA ASP A 648 -35.92 27.25 -8.97
C ASP A 648 -37.44 27.26 -9.28
N PRO A 649 -38.16 28.37 -9.02
CA PRO A 649 -39.59 28.46 -9.30
C PRO A 649 -39.98 28.17 -10.76
N ARG A 650 -39.13 28.51 -11.74
CA ARG A 650 -39.43 28.28 -13.16
C ARG A 650 -39.37 26.79 -13.48
N ARG A 651 -38.30 26.12 -13.09
CA ARG A 651 -38.13 24.66 -13.29
C ARG A 651 -39.15 23.86 -12.48
N ARG A 652 -39.56 24.36 -11.32
CA ARG A 652 -40.60 23.72 -10.49
C ARG A 652 -41.95 23.67 -11.21
N GLN A 653 -42.28 24.65 -12.04
CA GLN A 653 -43.56 24.69 -12.79
C GLN A 653 -43.67 23.57 -13.83
N ASP A 654 -42.53 23.05 -14.33
CA ASP A 654 -42.51 21.91 -15.25
C ASP A 654 -42.91 20.59 -14.59
N VAL A 655 -42.85 20.53 -13.25
CA VAL A 655 -43.19 19.37 -12.41
C VAL A 655 -44.55 19.59 -11.72
N ILE A 656 -44.76 20.77 -11.15
CA ILE A 656 -45.97 21.15 -10.39
C ILE A 656 -46.62 22.37 -11.03
N PRO A 657 -47.80 22.22 -11.65
CA PRO A 657 -48.47 23.34 -12.30
C PRO A 657 -48.93 24.40 -11.28
N PRO A 658 -48.76 25.70 -11.55
CA PRO A 658 -49.08 26.78 -10.61
C PRO A 658 -50.59 27.01 -10.39
N ALA A 659 -51.45 26.49 -11.26
CA ALA A 659 -52.89 26.72 -11.24
C ALA A 659 -53.71 25.63 -10.51
N VAL A 660 -53.06 24.78 -9.70
CA VAL A 660 -53.65 23.59 -9.09
C VAL A 660 -53.75 23.78 -7.56
N GLY A 661 -54.90 23.46 -6.97
CA GLY A 661 -55.16 23.66 -5.54
C GLY A 661 -54.37 22.71 -4.62
N SER A 662 -54.09 23.15 -3.39
CA SER A 662 -53.28 22.42 -2.39
C SER A 662 -53.76 20.99 -2.08
N SER A 663 -55.07 20.75 -2.06
CA SER A 663 -55.65 19.40 -1.90
C SER A 663 -55.30 18.46 -3.06
N GLN A 664 -55.27 18.97 -4.28
CA GLN A 664 -54.92 18.21 -5.49
C GLN A 664 -53.42 17.87 -5.51
N LEU A 665 -52.59 18.80 -5.03
CA LEU A 665 -51.14 18.64 -4.89
C LEU A 665 -50.76 17.62 -3.79
N ASN A 666 -51.46 17.63 -2.65
CA ASN A 666 -51.24 16.62 -1.60
C ASN A 666 -51.56 15.20 -2.08
N THR A 667 -52.58 15.05 -2.93
CA THR A 667 -52.94 13.74 -3.51
C THR A 667 -51.85 13.19 -4.43
N LEU A 668 -51.04 14.07 -5.03
CA LEU A 668 -49.95 13.67 -5.93
C LEU A 668 -48.82 12.91 -5.19
N SER A 669 -48.51 13.27 -3.94
CA SER A 669 -47.47 12.60 -3.12
C SER A 669 -47.90 11.21 -2.62
N GLU A 670 -49.20 10.97 -2.43
CA GLU A 670 -49.68 9.65 -2.01
C GLU A 670 -49.49 8.57 -3.08
N ILE A 671 -49.41 8.97 -4.35
CA ILE A 671 -49.47 8.04 -5.49
C ILE A 671 -48.12 7.84 -6.17
N THR A 672 -47.20 8.79 -6.02
CA THR A 672 -45.79 8.52 -6.31
C THR A 672 -45.19 7.39 -5.46
N ARG A 673 -45.92 6.93 -4.42
CA ARG A 673 -45.60 5.72 -3.66
C ARG A 673 -45.74 4.42 -4.45
N ASP A 674 -46.56 4.37 -5.49
CA ASP A 674 -46.74 3.20 -6.38
C ASP A 674 -47.00 3.66 -7.83
N LEU A 675 -45.94 3.60 -8.64
CA LEU A 675 -45.95 4.02 -10.05
C LEU A 675 -46.08 2.85 -11.03
N THR A 676 -46.77 1.77 -10.64
CA THR A 676 -47.13 0.71 -11.59
C THR A 676 -47.98 1.28 -12.74
N PRO A 677 -47.72 0.92 -14.03
CA PRO A 677 -48.36 1.58 -15.17
C PRO A 677 -49.89 1.63 -15.12
N GLY A 678 -50.53 0.52 -14.74
CA GLY A 678 -51.99 0.45 -14.61
C GLY A 678 -52.56 1.35 -13.52
N ARG A 679 -51.85 1.51 -12.39
CA ARG A 679 -52.27 2.37 -11.29
C ARG A 679 -52.03 3.85 -11.62
N ALA A 680 -50.90 4.17 -12.24
CA ALA A 680 -50.55 5.53 -12.66
C ALA A 680 -51.54 6.08 -13.71
N GLU A 681 -51.95 5.28 -14.71
CA GLU A 681 -52.94 5.71 -15.71
C GLU A 681 -54.34 5.86 -15.11
N SER A 682 -54.77 4.89 -14.29
CA SER A 682 -56.06 4.95 -13.59
C SER A 682 -56.14 6.18 -12.69
N PHE A 683 -55.03 6.51 -12.02
CA PHE A 683 -54.96 7.71 -11.20
C PHE A 683 -54.99 8.99 -12.02
N LEU A 684 -54.17 9.10 -13.07
CA LEU A 684 -54.16 10.31 -13.89
C LEU A 684 -55.57 10.61 -14.40
N THR A 685 -56.29 9.56 -14.81
CA THR A 685 -57.70 9.64 -15.23
C THR A 685 -58.61 10.12 -14.09
N TRP A 686 -58.46 9.61 -12.88
CA TRP A 686 -59.22 10.05 -11.70
C TRP A 686 -58.88 11.49 -11.29
N LEU A 687 -57.59 11.87 -11.26
CA LEU A 687 -57.10 13.16 -10.79
C LEU A 687 -57.56 14.29 -11.69
N THR A 688 -57.62 14.03 -12.99
CA THR A 688 -57.97 15.00 -14.04
C THR A 688 -59.46 14.97 -14.41
N ARG A 689 -60.25 14.08 -13.81
CA ARG A 689 -61.70 14.04 -14.00
C ARG A 689 -62.36 15.33 -13.48
N PRO A 690 -63.21 16.00 -14.28
CA PRO A 690 -63.96 17.17 -13.83
C PRO A 690 -64.85 16.84 -12.64
N LYS A 691 -64.87 17.71 -11.62
CA LYS A 691 -65.71 17.57 -10.41
C LYS A 691 -66.25 18.94 -9.99
N ALA A 692 -67.54 19.01 -9.66
CA ALA A 692 -68.17 20.25 -9.21
C ALA A 692 -67.43 20.84 -7.99
N GLY A 693 -67.09 22.14 -8.05
CA GLY A 693 -66.37 22.86 -7.00
C GLY A 693 -64.83 22.69 -7.02
N ARG A 694 -64.25 22.06 -8.05
CA ARG A 694 -62.80 21.88 -8.22
C ARG A 694 -62.34 22.49 -9.55
N PRO A 695 -61.25 23.30 -9.58
CA PRO A 695 -60.71 23.80 -10.84
C PRO A 695 -60.15 22.66 -11.69
N ASP A 696 -60.45 22.71 -12.98
CA ASP A 696 -59.96 21.74 -13.97
C ASP A 696 -58.44 21.85 -14.15
N TRP A 697 -57.80 20.71 -14.41
CA TRP A 697 -56.37 20.69 -14.73
C TRP A 697 -56.12 21.30 -16.12
N PRO A 698 -55.14 22.21 -16.28
CA PRO A 698 -54.76 22.71 -17.59
C PRO A 698 -54.33 21.56 -18.51
N LYS A 699 -54.79 21.55 -19.77
CA LYS A 699 -54.49 20.45 -20.73
C LYS A 699 -52.99 20.19 -20.86
N ASN A 700 -52.18 21.25 -20.92
CA ASN A 700 -50.72 21.15 -21.01
C ASN A 700 -50.09 20.53 -19.75
N ALA A 701 -50.66 20.82 -18.57
CA ALA A 701 -50.24 20.25 -17.30
C ALA A 701 -50.55 18.75 -17.22
N VAL A 702 -51.73 18.32 -17.71
CA VAL A 702 -52.10 16.90 -17.80
C VAL A 702 -51.15 16.14 -18.71
N THR A 703 -50.82 16.69 -19.89
CA THR A 703 -49.87 16.07 -20.82
C THR A 703 -48.47 15.98 -20.23
N SER A 704 -47.97 17.05 -19.59
CA SER A 704 -46.67 17.03 -18.91
C SER A 704 -46.61 15.97 -17.80
N LEU A 705 -47.66 15.92 -16.97
CA LEU A 705 -47.77 14.96 -15.87
C LEU A 705 -47.89 13.52 -16.39
N ARG A 706 -48.65 13.28 -17.47
CA ARG A 706 -48.72 11.98 -18.15
C ARG A 706 -47.33 11.53 -18.59
N ASN A 707 -46.60 12.40 -19.28
CA ASN A 707 -45.26 12.09 -19.76
C ASN A 707 -44.27 11.81 -18.61
N LEU A 708 -44.40 12.53 -17.50
CA LEU A 708 -43.59 12.30 -16.29
C LEU A 708 -43.93 10.98 -15.59
N LEU A 709 -45.21 10.67 -15.41
CA LEU A 709 -45.67 9.50 -14.66
C LEU A 709 -45.57 8.19 -15.45
N LEU A 710 -45.76 8.24 -16.77
CA LEU A 710 -45.84 7.04 -17.62
C LEU A 710 -44.74 6.95 -18.68
N GLY A 711 -44.13 8.08 -19.08
CA GLY A 711 -43.08 8.09 -20.09
C GLY A 711 -41.71 7.62 -19.57
N PRO A 712 -40.90 6.92 -20.39
CA PRO A 712 -39.61 6.39 -19.98
C PRO A 712 -38.51 7.48 -19.85
N HIS A 713 -38.64 8.60 -20.55
CA HIS A 713 -37.55 9.58 -20.71
C HIS A 713 -37.76 10.90 -19.96
N ARG A 714 -39.00 11.31 -19.71
CA ARG A 714 -39.30 12.67 -19.25
C ARG A 714 -38.62 13.05 -17.93
N VAL A 715 -38.55 12.12 -16.99
CA VAL A 715 -37.87 12.36 -15.70
C VAL A 715 -36.37 12.63 -15.91
N TRP A 716 -35.72 11.90 -16.82
CA TRP A 716 -34.29 12.03 -17.10
C TRP A 716 -33.96 13.32 -17.86
N GLU A 717 -34.84 13.76 -18.76
CA GLU A 717 -34.76 15.08 -19.41
C GLU A 717 -34.79 16.23 -18.39
N LEU A 718 -35.70 16.14 -17.41
CA LEU A 718 -35.85 17.18 -16.38
C LEU A 718 -34.66 17.23 -15.42
N LEU A 719 -34.16 16.05 -15.03
CA LEU A 719 -33.03 15.92 -14.12
C LEU A 719 -31.69 16.30 -14.79
N ALA A 720 -31.54 16.02 -16.09
CA ALA A 720 -30.34 16.32 -16.89
C ALA A 720 -29.03 15.87 -16.21
N LEU A 721 -29.01 14.62 -15.73
CA LEU A 721 -27.89 14.07 -14.96
C LEU A 721 -26.60 13.94 -15.83
N PRO A 722 -25.41 14.09 -15.24
CA PRO A 722 -24.13 13.79 -15.91
C PRO A 722 -23.88 12.27 -16.01
N GLU A 723 -24.75 11.54 -16.71
CA GLU A 723 -24.85 10.07 -16.66
C GLU A 723 -23.53 9.33 -16.96
N ARG A 724 -22.70 9.87 -17.87
CA ARG A 724 -21.40 9.28 -18.23
C ARG A 724 -20.39 9.30 -17.09
N GLU A 725 -20.55 10.21 -16.13
CA GLU A 725 -19.68 10.33 -14.95
C GLU A 725 -20.19 9.47 -13.78
N LEU A 726 -21.40 8.92 -13.90
CA LEU A 726 -22.06 8.12 -12.87
C LEU A 726 -21.99 6.61 -13.13
N VAL A 727 -21.28 6.19 -14.18
CA VAL A 727 -21.14 4.79 -14.59
C VAL A 727 -19.70 4.39 -14.86
N VAL A 728 -19.39 3.13 -14.60
CA VAL A 728 -18.14 2.44 -14.96
C VAL A 728 -18.42 1.12 -15.71
N THR A 729 -19.70 0.74 -15.87
CA THR A 729 -20.20 -0.40 -16.66
C THR A 729 -20.81 0.04 -18.00
N GLY A 730 -20.70 -0.81 -19.03
CA GLY A 730 -21.11 -0.49 -20.40
C GLY A 730 -22.63 -0.35 -20.58
N ASP A 731 -23.40 -1.17 -19.89
CA ASP A 731 -24.87 -1.16 -19.78
C ASP A 731 -25.36 -0.25 -18.63
N GLY A 732 -24.45 0.51 -18.04
CA GLY A 732 -24.62 1.39 -16.88
C GLY A 732 -25.91 2.20 -16.91
N ILE A 733 -26.00 3.03 -17.94
CA ILE A 733 -27.00 4.09 -18.10
C ILE A 733 -28.39 3.51 -18.35
N GLU A 734 -28.51 2.56 -19.28
CA GLU A 734 -29.80 1.99 -19.67
C GLU A 734 -30.44 1.21 -18.51
N ALA A 735 -29.65 0.38 -17.83
CA ALA A 735 -30.11 -0.39 -16.68
C ALA A 735 -30.57 0.51 -15.53
N LEU A 736 -29.80 1.55 -15.17
CA LEU A 736 -30.15 2.44 -14.05
C LEU A 736 -31.29 3.40 -14.37
N ARG A 737 -31.43 3.85 -15.61
CA ARG A 737 -32.64 4.57 -16.06
C ARG A 737 -33.89 3.74 -15.89
N THR A 738 -33.79 2.43 -16.12
CA THR A 738 -34.93 1.51 -15.97
C THR A 738 -35.20 1.24 -14.50
N GLU A 739 -34.16 0.88 -13.73
CA GLU A 739 -34.25 0.51 -12.32
C GLU A 739 -34.74 1.68 -11.44
N LEU A 740 -34.16 2.87 -11.61
CA LEU A 740 -34.38 4.01 -10.72
C LEU A 740 -35.48 4.97 -11.18
N ARG A 741 -36.17 4.69 -12.29
CA ARG A 741 -37.20 5.59 -12.84
C ARG A 741 -38.27 5.97 -11.83
N ALA A 742 -38.89 4.96 -11.21
CA ALA A 742 -39.98 5.19 -10.27
C ALA A 742 -39.50 5.97 -9.04
N GLU A 743 -38.30 5.65 -8.55
CA GLU A 743 -37.66 6.37 -7.45
C GLU A 743 -37.37 7.83 -7.82
N ALA A 744 -36.83 8.09 -9.01
CA ALA A 744 -36.52 9.43 -9.50
C ALA A 744 -37.77 10.30 -9.64
N VAL A 745 -38.85 9.76 -10.22
CA VAL A 745 -40.14 10.47 -10.35
C VAL A 745 -40.68 10.82 -8.97
N ARG A 746 -40.66 9.86 -8.04
CA ARG A 746 -41.14 10.09 -6.66
C ARG A 746 -40.35 11.19 -5.96
N VAL A 747 -39.02 11.08 -5.94
CA VAL A 747 -38.16 12.06 -5.26
C VAL A 747 -38.31 13.45 -5.88
N LEU A 748 -38.40 13.55 -7.21
CA LEU A 748 -38.61 14.82 -7.90
C LEU A 748 -39.92 15.49 -7.48
N VAL A 749 -41.02 14.75 -7.55
CA VAL A 749 -42.36 15.27 -7.19
C VAL A 749 -42.42 15.65 -5.71
N ASP A 750 -42.00 14.78 -4.80
CA ASP A 750 -42.08 15.03 -3.35
C ASP A 750 -41.22 16.24 -2.93
N THR A 751 -40.02 16.38 -3.51
CA THR A 751 -39.11 17.50 -3.23
C THR A 751 -39.70 18.82 -3.74
N CYS A 752 -40.23 18.83 -4.98
CA CYS A 752 -40.88 20.02 -5.54
C CYS A 752 -42.15 20.40 -4.76
N LEU A 753 -42.94 19.42 -4.31
CA LEU A 753 -44.18 19.65 -3.54
C LEU A 753 -43.84 20.32 -2.21
N THR A 754 -42.86 19.76 -1.49
CA THR A 754 -42.36 20.31 -0.22
C THR A 754 -41.87 21.75 -0.39
N ALA A 755 -41.12 22.03 -1.45
CA ALA A 755 -40.63 23.38 -1.74
C ALA A 755 -41.75 24.36 -2.12
N HIS A 756 -42.78 23.88 -2.85
CA HIS A 756 -43.96 24.68 -3.18
C HIS A 756 -44.75 25.04 -1.92
N THR A 757 -45.05 24.07 -1.05
CA THR A 757 -45.75 24.30 0.21
C THR A 757 -45.02 25.30 1.10
N ARG A 758 -43.69 25.20 1.21
CA ARG A 758 -42.86 26.16 1.95
C ARG A 758 -42.94 27.58 1.36
N ALA A 759 -42.91 27.71 0.05
CA ALA A 759 -43.00 29.01 -0.63
C ALA A 759 -44.37 29.69 -0.42
N VAL A 760 -45.47 28.91 -0.53
CA VAL A 760 -46.83 29.41 -0.26
C VAL A 760 -46.98 29.82 1.20
N ALA A 761 -46.46 29.04 2.14
CA ALA A 761 -46.49 29.37 3.57
C ALA A 761 -45.69 30.65 3.90
N ALA A 762 -44.52 30.84 3.26
CA ALA A 762 -43.73 32.06 3.41
C ALA A 762 -44.46 33.28 2.85
N ALA A 763 -45.05 33.19 1.65
CA ALA A 763 -45.82 34.27 1.06
C ALA A 763 -46.99 34.71 1.94
N HIS A 764 -47.72 33.75 2.54
CA HIS A 764 -48.80 34.06 3.49
C HIS A 764 -48.33 34.59 4.85
N ALA A 765 -47.08 34.39 5.23
CA ALA A 765 -46.48 34.98 6.43
C ALA A 765 -46.03 36.43 6.13
N ASP A 766 -45.48 36.68 4.95
CA ASP A 766 -45.11 38.02 4.47
C ASP A 766 -46.36 38.90 4.28
N GLU A 767 -47.45 38.37 3.69
CA GLU A 767 -48.74 39.06 3.59
C GLU A 767 -49.36 39.39 4.96
N ARG A 768 -49.14 38.55 5.97
CA ARG A 768 -49.61 38.76 7.35
C ARG A 768 -48.75 39.72 8.18
N ASN A 769 -47.49 39.90 7.80
CA ASN A 769 -46.58 40.86 8.43
C ASN A 769 -46.60 42.24 7.74
N ALA A 770 -47.10 42.31 6.50
CA ALA A 770 -47.22 43.54 5.71
C ALA A 770 -48.59 44.24 5.83
N GLY A 771 -49.60 43.55 6.38
CA GLY A 771 -50.90 44.12 6.76
C GLY A 771 -51.00 44.27 8.28
#